data_AF-A0A0V8HU99-F1
#
_entry.id   AF-A0A0V8HU99-F1
#
_cell.length_a   1.000
_cell.length_b   1.000
_cell.length_c   1.000
_cell.angle_alpha   90.00
_cell.angle_beta   90.00
_cell.angle_gamma   90.00
#
_symmetry.space_group_name_H-M   'P 1'
#
loop_
_entity.id
_entity.type
_entity.pdbx_description
1 polymer ?
#
loop_
_entity_poly.entity_id
_entity_poly.type
_entity_poly.pdbx_seq_one_letter_code
_entity_poly.pdbx_strand_id
1 'polypeptide(L)'
;MTQSIATSSATTAATLIERSNRLGQDKKNTNYAGGNTSAKGTTIDPVTGENIELLWVKGSGGDLGTLTEQGLSTLRLDRMRALVDVYPGVEREDEMVAAFAYCLHGKGGAAPSIDTAMHGLVNANHVDHLHPDSGIAIATAKDGKELTAKIFGGKVAWVDWRRPGFQLGLDIARIKDENPQAVGCILGGHGITAWGDTSEESEANSLWIIDTAAAYIQEHGEPQPFGEVVSGFEPLPESERRARAAALAPTIRSLASKDKPMVGHFSDDERVLDFLAREKLASLAALGTSCPDHFLRTKVKPMVLDLPATASVEEQLDRLQELHLEYRADYQRYYESHRQENSPAMRGADPLIVLVPGVGMFSYGANKQTARVAGEFYLNAINVMRGAEALSSYTPISDAEKFRIEYWALEEAKLQRMPQPKSHAGRIALVTGAASGIGKAVAKRLAAEGACVVIADLDLAKAQETAAELGDTDVAVGVAANVADAKAVQAAIDDAVLAFGGLDLVVNNAGLSLSKSLLETTEADWDLQHDVMAKGSFLVSKAAAKVLIEQKLGGDIIYISSKNSVFAGPNNIAYSATKADQAHQVRLLAVELGEHGVRVNGINPDGVVRGSGIFASGWGANRAATYGVAEEDLGQFYANRTILKREVIPENIADAVYVLTGPELTRTTGLHIPVDSGVAAAFLR
;
A
#
# COMPACT_ATOMS: atom_id res chain seq x y z
N MET A 1 57.07 14.51 14.05
CA MET A 1 56.47 14.91 12.77
C MET A 1 55.03 14.45 12.78
N THR A 2 54.15 15.41 12.97
CA THR A 2 52.68 15.29 12.91
C THR A 2 52.27 15.00 11.47
N GLN A 3 51.78 13.79 11.18
CA GLN A 3 50.98 13.56 9.99
C GLN A 3 49.54 13.91 10.30
N SER A 4 49.08 14.91 9.54
CA SER A 4 47.72 15.41 9.44
C SER A 4 46.71 14.27 9.33
N ILE A 5 45.67 14.34 10.16
CA ILE A 5 44.38 13.71 9.93
C ILE A 5 43.87 14.30 8.62
N ALA A 6 44.00 13.56 7.53
CA ALA A 6 43.27 13.83 6.31
C ALA A 6 41.80 13.54 6.60
N THR A 7 40.97 14.59 6.62
CA THR A 7 39.53 14.46 6.43
C THR A 7 39.30 13.60 5.19
N SER A 8 38.77 12.39 5.34
CA SER A 8 38.46 11.53 4.20
C SER A 8 37.45 12.26 3.32
N SER A 9 37.86 12.64 2.11
CA SER A 9 36.91 13.11 1.08
C SER A 9 35.86 12.03 0.88
N ALA A 10 34.57 12.38 0.96
CA ALA A 10 33.49 11.45 0.67
C ALA A 10 33.67 10.83 -0.72
N THR A 11 33.38 9.53 -0.86
CA THR A 11 33.49 8.83 -2.15
C THR A 11 32.40 9.33 -3.11
N THR A 12 32.62 9.22 -4.41
CA THR A 12 31.64 9.61 -5.45
C THR A 12 30.26 8.93 -5.25
N ALA A 13 30.25 7.68 -4.78
CA ALA A 13 29.01 6.97 -4.46
C ALA A 13 28.30 7.54 -3.24
N ALA A 14 29.04 7.97 -2.20
CA ALA A 14 28.45 8.58 -1.01
C ALA A 14 27.82 9.94 -1.33
N THR A 15 28.51 10.80 -2.08
CA THR A 15 27.97 12.11 -2.50
C THR A 15 26.77 11.99 -3.45
N LEU A 16 26.74 10.94 -4.28
CA LEU A 16 25.54 10.57 -5.06
C LEU A 16 24.37 10.24 -4.14
N ILE A 17 24.54 9.30 -3.19
CA ILE A 17 23.47 8.85 -2.29
C ILE A 17 22.90 10.03 -1.49
N GLU A 18 23.76 10.90 -0.97
CA GLU A 18 23.31 12.09 -0.23
C GLU A 18 22.44 13.01 -1.10
N ARG A 19 22.86 13.26 -2.36
CA ARG A 19 22.06 14.04 -3.32
C ARG A 19 20.74 13.34 -3.65
N SER A 20 20.77 12.04 -3.95
CA SER A 20 19.57 11.24 -4.24
C SER A 20 18.56 11.37 -3.10
N ASN A 21 19.02 11.25 -1.86
CA ASN A 21 18.16 11.33 -0.68
C ASN A 21 17.56 12.74 -0.52
N ARG A 22 18.34 13.81 -0.70
CA ARG A 22 17.82 15.19 -0.67
C ARG A 22 16.77 15.44 -1.76
N LEU A 23 17.06 15.05 -3.00
CA LEU A 23 16.13 15.18 -4.13
C LEU A 23 14.84 14.38 -3.89
N GLY A 24 14.94 13.14 -3.41
CA GLY A 24 13.80 12.25 -3.21
C GLY A 24 12.96 12.50 -1.94
N GLN A 25 13.48 13.29 -0.99
CA GLN A 25 12.74 13.74 0.19
C GLN A 25 11.65 14.75 -0.15
N ASP A 26 11.87 15.61 -1.15
CA ASP A 26 10.84 16.52 -1.65
C ASP A 26 10.08 15.89 -2.83
N LYS A 27 8.80 15.56 -2.59
CA LYS A 27 7.94 14.93 -3.60
C LYS A 27 7.56 15.86 -4.76
N LYS A 28 7.86 17.17 -4.68
CA LYS A 28 7.79 18.06 -5.85
C LYS A 28 8.83 17.70 -6.91
N ASN A 29 9.95 17.11 -6.50
CA ASN A 29 11.05 16.82 -7.40
C ASN A 29 10.86 15.51 -8.15
N THR A 30 10.26 14.50 -7.51
CA THR A 30 10.09 13.17 -8.10
C THR A 30 9.01 12.36 -7.40
N ASN A 31 8.37 11.47 -8.17
CA ASN A 31 7.38 10.52 -7.69
C ASN A 31 8.01 9.42 -6.80
N TYR A 32 7.18 8.74 -6.00
CA TYR A 32 7.59 7.57 -5.22
C TYR A 32 8.14 6.45 -6.10
N ALA A 33 9.29 5.89 -5.74
CA ALA A 33 10.00 4.88 -6.54
C ALA A 33 10.39 5.28 -7.98
N GLY A 34 10.05 6.50 -8.42
CA GLY A 34 10.42 7.08 -9.71
C GLY A 34 11.80 7.75 -9.68
N GLY A 35 12.23 8.23 -10.85
CA GLY A 35 13.51 8.92 -11.06
C GLY A 35 14.77 8.04 -10.92
N ASN A 36 15.86 8.49 -11.53
CA ASN A 36 17.18 7.90 -11.44
C ASN A 36 18.23 9.00 -11.29
N THR A 37 19.24 8.77 -10.46
CA THR A 37 20.36 9.69 -10.29
C THR A 37 21.65 8.89 -10.48
N SER A 38 22.67 9.53 -11.04
CA SER A 38 23.97 8.88 -11.27
C SER A 38 25.15 9.81 -11.05
N ALA A 39 26.30 9.17 -10.78
CA ALA A 39 27.61 9.80 -10.77
C ALA A 39 28.62 8.90 -11.50
N LYS A 40 29.57 9.52 -12.18
CA LYS A 40 30.71 8.88 -12.83
C LYS A 40 31.98 9.25 -12.08
N GLY A 41 32.92 8.33 -11.97
CA GLY A 41 34.19 8.59 -11.28
C GLY A 41 35.20 7.47 -11.44
N THR A 42 36.45 7.76 -11.06
CA THR A 42 37.56 6.82 -11.19
C THR A 42 37.78 6.05 -9.89
N THR A 43 38.03 4.76 -10.00
CA THR A 43 38.50 3.90 -8.89
C THR A 43 39.63 2.99 -9.37
N ILE A 44 40.26 2.27 -8.44
CA ILE A 44 41.23 1.22 -8.74
C ILE A 44 40.49 -0.11 -8.93
N ASP A 45 40.73 -0.78 -10.06
CA ASP A 45 40.24 -2.13 -10.30
C ASP A 45 40.91 -3.09 -9.29
N PRO A 46 40.15 -3.81 -8.45
CA PRO A 46 40.74 -4.71 -7.46
C PRO A 46 41.43 -5.92 -8.08
N VAL A 47 41.18 -6.21 -9.36
CA VAL A 47 41.77 -7.34 -10.09
C VAL A 47 43.04 -6.92 -10.83
N THR A 48 43.02 -5.78 -11.52
CA THR A 48 44.16 -5.34 -12.36
C THR A 48 45.07 -4.31 -11.70
N GLY A 49 44.58 -3.59 -10.68
CA GLY A 49 45.28 -2.47 -10.06
C GLY A 49 45.30 -1.19 -10.91
N GLU A 50 44.61 -1.18 -12.05
CA GLU A 50 44.55 -0.03 -12.96
C GLU A 50 43.42 0.93 -12.58
N ASN A 51 43.55 2.19 -12.99
CA ASN A 51 42.46 3.15 -12.90
C ASN A 51 41.36 2.78 -13.88
N ILE A 52 40.12 2.72 -13.39
CA ILE A 52 38.93 2.41 -14.17
C ILE A 52 37.85 3.44 -13.88
N GLU A 53 37.06 3.77 -14.90
CA GLU A 53 35.89 4.63 -14.74
C GLU A 53 34.65 3.79 -14.46
N LEU A 54 33.93 4.17 -13.42
CA LEU A 54 32.67 3.55 -13.02
C LEU A 54 31.52 4.55 -13.16
N LEU A 55 30.36 3.99 -13.48
CA LEU A 55 29.05 4.61 -13.37
C LEU A 55 28.34 4.00 -12.16
N TRP A 56 28.01 4.84 -11.17
CA TRP A 56 27.05 4.50 -10.13
C TRP A 56 25.72 5.13 -10.49
N VAL A 57 24.67 4.30 -10.57
CA VAL A 57 23.32 4.76 -10.91
C VAL A 57 22.31 4.09 -9.99
N LYS A 58 21.25 4.81 -9.60
CA LYS A 58 20.10 4.19 -8.91
C LYS A 58 19.57 3.02 -9.73
N GLY A 59 19.59 1.81 -9.17
CA GLY A 59 19.06 0.61 -9.81
C GLY A 59 17.53 0.57 -9.85
N SER A 60 16.99 -0.47 -10.47
CA SER A 60 15.53 -0.66 -10.56
C SER A 60 14.89 -0.92 -9.19
N GLY A 61 13.74 -0.28 -8.92
CA GLY A 61 12.82 -0.63 -7.82
C GLY A 61 13.06 0.05 -6.47
N GLY A 62 14.10 0.88 -6.30
CA GLY A 62 14.34 1.65 -5.07
C GLY A 62 13.78 3.08 -5.12
N ASP A 63 13.48 3.67 -3.96
CA ASP A 63 13.11 5.09 -3.82
C ASP A 63 14.35 5.97 -3.68
N LEU A 64 14.35 7.16 -4.29
CA LEU A 64 15.48 8.08 -4.22
C LEU A 64 15.70 8.63 -2.81
N GLY A 65 14.63 8.88 -2.04
CA GLY A 65 14.68 9.51 -0.72
C GLY A 65 15.26 8.61 0.37
N THR A 66 15.32 7.30 0.12
CA THR A 66 15.81 6.26 1.04
C THR A 66 16.91 5.40 0.41
N LEU A 67 17.58 5.93 -0.63
CA LEU A 67 18.61 5.21 -1.37
C LEU A 67 19.79 4.86 -0.46
N THR A 68 20.27 3.63 -0.60
CA THR A 68 21.49 3.13 0.03
C THR A 68 22.41 2.53 -1.04
N GLU A 69 23.65 2.19 -0.68
CA GLU A 69 24.62 1.59 -1.60
C GLU A 69 24.11 0.29 -2.25
N GLN A 70 23.30 -0.51 -1.53
CA GLN A 70 22.68 -1.71 -2.10
C GLN A 70 21.67 -1.40 -3.22
N GLY A 71 21.10 -0.20 -3.23
CA GLY A 71 20.20 0.28 -4.28
C GLY A 71 20.92 0.79 -5.53
N LEU A 72 22.26 0.85 -5.52
CA LEU A 72 23.04 1.26 -6.69
C LEU A 72 23.37 0.07 -7.60
N SER A 73 23.30 0.33 -8.90
CA SER A 73 23.94 -0.48 -9.93
C SER A 73 25.27 0.17 -10.30
N THR A 74 26.35 -0.62 -10.29
CA THR A 74 27.71 -0.15 -10.57
C THR A 74 28.22 -0.78 -11.85
N LEU A 75 28.52 0.04 -12.86
CA LEU A 75 28.92 -0.40 -14.20
C LEU A 75 30.29 0.17 -14.60
N ARG A 76 31.08 -0.61 -15.33
CA ARG A 76 32.27 -0.15 -16.07
C ARG A 76 31.83 0.79 -17.20
N LEU A 77 32.25 2.05 -17.12
CA LEU A 77 31.78 3.09 -18.05
C LEU A 77 32.27 2.86 -19.48
N ASP A 78 33.50 2.37 -19.65
CA ASP A 78 34.07 1.98 -20.95
C ASP A 78 33.23 0.89 -21.63
N ARG A 79 32.83 -0.14 -20.87
CA ARG A 79 31.97 -1.21 -21.39
C ARG A 79 30.57 -0.73 -21.70
N MET A 80 30.01 0.13 -20.85
CA MET A 80 28.69 0.70 -21.05
C MET A 80 28.64 1.54 -22.34
N ARG A 81 29.67 2.36 -22.59
CA ARG A 81 29.78 3.15 -23.82
C ARG A 81 30.06 2.30 -25.07
N ALA A 82 30.78 1.19 -24.94
CA ALA A 82 30.97 0.24 -26.03
C ALA A 82 29.66 -0.45 -26.49
N LEU A 83 28.59 -0.40 -25.68
CA LEU A 83 27.29 -0.91 -26.11
C LEU A 83 26.70 -0.16 -27.30
N VAL A 84 27.16 1.07 -27.58
CA VAL A 84 26.76 1.84 -28.76
C VAL A 84 27.13 1.10 -30.05
N ASP A 85 28.29 0.44 -30.09
CA ASP A 85 28.82 -0.25 -31.28
C ASP A 85 28.03 -1.52 -31.63
N VAL A 86 27.26 -2.05 -30.68
CA VAL A 86 26.47 -3.28 -30.83
C VAL A 86 24.96 -3.04 -30.72
N TYR A 87 24.54 -1.78 -30.59
CA TYR A 87 23.14 -1.42 -30.47
C TYR A 87 22.38 -1.76 -31.76
N PRO A 88 21.38 -2.68 -31.73
CA PRO A 88 20.74 -3.20 -32.93
C PRO A 88 19.66 -2.29 -33.52
N GLY A 89 19.40 -1.13 -32.90
CA GLY A 89 18.34 -0.19 -33.29
C GLY A 89 17.05 -0.36 -32.48
N VAL A 90 16.10 0.56 -32.70
CA VAL A 90 14.89 0.74 -31.87
C VAL A 90 14.02 -0.52 -31.81
N GLU A 91 13.86 -1.23 -32.93
CA GLU A 91 13.02 -2.45 -33.01
C GLU A 91 13.53 -3.60 -32.13
N ARG A 92 14.80 -3.56 -31.73
CA ARG A 92 15.47 -4.61 -30.94
C ARG A 92 16.11 -4.05 -29.67
N GLU A 93 15.72 -2.85 -29.23
CA GLU A 93 16.37 -2.18 -28.10
C GLU A 93 16.20 -2.93 -26.77
N ASP A 94 15.14 -3.75 -26.62
CA ASP A 94 14.89 -4.54 -25.42
C ASP A 94 16.04 -5.55 -25.14
N GLU A 95 16.81 -5.92 -26.17
CA GLU A 95 18.02 -6.75 -26.03
C GLU A 95 19.12 -6.06 -25.21
N MET A 96 19.13 -4.71 -25.18
CA MET A 96 20.13 -3.93 -24.46
C MET A 96 20.03 -4.08 -22.95
N VAL A 97 18.87 -4.48 -22.42
CA VAL A 97 18.69 -4.64 -20.97
C VAL A 97 19.55 -5.78 -20.44
N ALA A 98 19.58 -6.90 -21.17
CA ALA A 98 20.46 -8.01 -20.84
C ALA A 98 21.94 -7.63 -21.02
N ALA A 99 22.24 -6.76 -21.99
CA ALA A 99 23.60 -6.29 -22.25
C ALA A 99 24.21 -5.55 -21.05
N PHE A 100 23.42 -4.78 -20.29
CA PHE A 100 23.93 -4.07 -19.09
C PHE A 100 24.53 -5.00 -18.04
N ALA A 101 24.10 -6.26 -17.95
CA ALA A 101 24.67 -7.23 -17.02
C ALA A 101 26.15 -7.52 -17.29
N TYR A 102 26.60 -7.41 -18.54
CA TYR A 102 28.01 -7.59 -18.93
C TYR A 102 28.90 -6.38 -18.62
N CYS A 103 28.28 -5.25 -18.27
CA CYS A 103 28.94 -4.02 -17.87
C CYS A 103 29.10 -3.91 -16.35
N LEU A 104 28.45 -4.77 -15.55
CA LEU A 104 28.50 -4.70 -14.09
C LEU A 104 29.92 -4.87 -13.55
N HIS A 105 30.22 -4.12 -12.48
CA HIS A 105 31.51 -4.18 -11.78
C HIS A 105 31.31 -4.46 -10.29
N GLY A 106 31.92 -5.54 -9.80
CA GLY A 106 31.76 -5.99 -8.42
C GLY A 106 30.37 -6.57 -8.12
N LYS A 107 30.06 -6.69 -6.82
CA LYS A 107 28.74 -7.12 -6.35
C LYS A 107 27.87 -5.89 -6.10
N GLY A 108 27.35 -5.26 -7.16
CA GLY A 108 26.27 -4.28 -7.05
C GLY A 108 24.98 -4.95 -6.58
N GLY A 109 24.21 -4.28 -5.71
CA GLY A 109 23.05 -4.87 -5.04
C GLY A 109 21.75 -4.82 -5.86
N ALA A 110 21.63 -3.86 -6.79
CA ALA A 110 20.45 -3.68 -7.62
C ALA A 110 20.74 -3.90 -9.11
N ALA A 111 19.75 -4.39 -9.85
CA ALA A 111 19.83 -4.49 -11.30
C ALA A 111 19.83 -3.09 -11.97
N PRO A 112 20.59 -2.88 -13.06
CA PRO A 112 20.49 -1.66 -13.86
C PRO A 112 19.05 -1.38 -14.29
N SER A 113 18.61 -0.11 -14.22
CA SER A 113 17.33 0.31 -14.80
C SER A 113 17.45 0.44 -16.33
N ILE A 114 16.33 0.51 -17.05
CA ILE A 114 16.35 0.79 -18.49
C ILE A 114 16.97 2.17 -18.78
N ASP A 115 16.72 3.15 -17.92
CA ASP A 115 17.25 4.51 -18.06
C ASP A 115 18.77 4.60 -17.84
N THR A 116 19.43 3.51 -17.43
CA THR A 116 20.90 3.46 -17.30
C THR A 116 21.62 3.98 -18.55
N ALA A 117 21.02 3.82 -19.74
CA ALA A 117 21.55 4.36 -20.98
C ALA A 117 21.81 5.87 -20.94
N MET A 118 20.84 6.70 -20.52
CA MET A 118 21.04 8.15 -20.47
C MET A 118 22.11 8.54 -19.43
N HIS A 119 22.17 7.82 -18.32
CA HIS A 119 23.14 8.08 -17.26
C HIS A 119 24.59 7.77 -17.67
N GLY A 120 24.83 6.80 -18.54
CA GLY A 120 26.19 6.46 -18.99
C GLY A 120 26.62 7.11 -20.32
N LEU A 121 25.67 7.35 -21.24
CA LEU A 121 25.96 7.90 -22.56
C LEU A 121 26.10 9.43 -22.56
N VAL A 122 25.34 10.14 -21.71
CA VAL A 122 25.47 11.60 -21.61
C VAL A 122 26.85 11.97 -21.09
N ASN A 123 27.52 12.85 -21.83
CA ASN A 123 28.87 13.34 -21.54
C ASN A 123 28.85 14.41 -20.43
N ALA A 124 28.51 13.97 -19.22
CA ALA A 124 28.56 14.74 -17.98
C ALA A 124 28.87 13.80 -16.81
N ASN A 125 29.55 14.27 -15.76
CA ASN A 125 29.91 13.42 -14.63
C ASN A 125 28.70 13.01 -13.80
N HIS A 126 27.72 13.89 -13.70
CA HIS A 126 26.51 13.69 -12.94
C HIS A 126 25.28 13.90 -13.82
N VAL A 127 24.30 13.00 -13.68
CA VAL A 127 23.05 13.03 -14.45
C VAL A 127 21.91 12.64 -13.52
N ASP A 128 20.86 13.44 -13.52
CA ASP A 128 19.63 13.22 -12.78
C ASP A 128 18.46 13.16 -13.76
N HIS A 129 17.63 12.13 -13.63
CA HIS A 129 16.37 11.97 -14.34
C HIS A 129 15.26 11.95 -13.29
N LEU A 130 14.34 12.91 -13.35
CA LEU A 130 13.35 13.14 -12.31
C LEU A 130 11.96 13.29 -12.93
N HIS A 131 10.94 13.08 -12.10
CA HIS A 131 9.53 13.13 -12.50
C HIS A 131 8.73 14.19 -11.71
N PRO A 132 9.09 15.48 -11.78
CA PRO A 132 8.38 16.56 -11.11
C PRO A 132 7.05 16.88 -11.82
N ASP A 133 5.96 17.12 -11.07
CA ASP A 133 4.66 17.47 -11.65
C ASP A 133 4.75 18.66 -12.62
N SER A 134 5.53 19.69 -12.28
CA SER A 134 5.72 20.89 -13.12
C SER A 134 6.43 20.59 -14.45
N GLY A 135 7.44 19.71 -14.43
CA GLY A 135 8.15 19.30 -15.63
C GLY A 135 7.29 18.41 -16.52
N ILE A 136 6.55 17.47 -15.94
CA ILE A 136 5.64 16.60 -16.69
C ILE A 136 4.46 17.39 -17.26
N ALA A 137 3.97 18.43 -16.57
CA ALA A 137 2.95 19.33 -17.09
C ALA A 137 3.40 20.00 -18.40
N ILE A 138 4.64 20.48 -18.48
CA ILE A 138 5.21 21.00 -19.74
C ILE A 138 5.37 19.87 -20.77
N ALA A 139 5.86 18.70 -20.33
CA ALA A 139 6.09 17.55 -21.19
C ALA A 139 4.80 16.98 -21.83
N THR A 140 3.66 17.17 -21.18
CA THR A 140 2.33 16.68 -21.61
C THR A 140 1.41 17.80 -22.09
N ALA A 141 1.88 19.04 -22.13
CA ALA A 141 1.18 20.11 -22.82
C ALA A 141 1.28 19.94 -24.33
N LYS A 142 0.18 20.21 -25.04
CA LYS A 142 0.10 20.17 -26.51
C LYS A 142 1.23 20.94 -27.20
N ASP A 143 1.60 22.09 -26.65
CA ASP A 143 2.65 22.98 -27.16
C ASP A 143 3.94 22.87 -26.31
N GLY A 144 4.21 21.70 -25.73
CA GLY A 144 5.29 21.49 -24.76
C GLY A 144 6.68 21.86 -25.26
N LYS A 145 6.95 21.66 -26.55
CA LYS A 145 8.22 22.03 -27.19
C LYS A 145 8.42 23.55 -27.24
N GLU A 146 7.40 24.27 -27.67
CA GLU A 146 7.38 25.73 -27.72
C GLU A 146 7.44 26.34 -26.31
N LEU A 147 6.70 25.76 -25.36
CA LEU A 147 6.74 26.15 -23.95
C LEU A 147 8.13 25.95 -23.37
N THR A 148 8.79 24.82 -23.63
CA THR A 148 10.16 24.56 -23.15
C THR A 148 11.13 25.65 -23.65
N ALA A 149 11.07 25.98 -24.94
CA ALA A 149 11.89 27.05 -25.49
C ALA A 149 11.59 28.43 -24.84
N LYS A 150 10.31 28.73 -24.62
CA LYS A 150 9.85 29.98 -24.01
C LYS A 150 10.28 30.12 -22.54
N ILE A 151 10.16 29.05 -21.76
CA ILE A 151 10.42 29.04 -20.31
C ILE A 151 11.92 29.09 -20.04
N PHE A 152 12.72 28.31 -20.76
CA PHE A 152 14.13 28.08 -20.42
C PHE A 152 15.12 28.79 -21.33
N GLY A 153 14.67 29.47 -22.39
CA GLY A 153 15.52 30.29 -23.26
C GLY A 153 16.69 29.52 -23.89
N GLY A 154 16.51 28.22 -24.16
CA GLY A 154 17.53 27.34 -24.75
C GLY A 154 18.55 26.74 -23.78
N LYS A 155 18.45 27.00 -22.46
CA LYS A 155 19.23 26.29 -21.43
C LYS A 155 18.70 24.88 -21.13
N VAL A 156 17.44 24.62 -21.45
CA VAL A 156 16.82 23.29 -21.36
C VAL A 156 16.29 22.95 -22.74
N ALA A 157 16.69 21.80 -23.26
CA ALA A 157 16.26 21.32 -24.57
C ALA A 157 14.95 20.52 -24.48
N TRP A 158 14.30 20.32 -25.63
CA TRP A 158 13.15 19.41 -25.75
C TRP A 158 13.57 18.12 -26.44
N VAL A 159 13.10 16.99 -25.92
CA VAL A 159 13.18 15.67 -26.56
C VAL A 159 11.76 15.22 -26.88
N ASP A 160 11.49 14.91 -28.15
CA ASP A 160 10.20 14.31 -28.54
C ASP A 160 10.00 12.97 -27.83
N TRP A 161 8.74 12.55 -27.65
CA TRP A 161 8.44 11.28 -26.98
C TRP A 161 9.27 10.13 -27.54
N ARG A 162 9.97 9.44 -26.63
CA ARG A 162 10.69 8.20 -26.85
C ARG A 162 10.38 7.26 -25.70
N ARG A 163 10.18 5.98 -26.03
CA ARG A 163 10.13 4.94 -25.01
C ARG A 163 11.43 4.96 -24.19
N PRO A 164 11.37 4.83 -22.86
CA PRO A 164 12.57 4.66 -22.03
C PRO A 164 13.43 3.51 -22.56
N GLY A 165 14.72 3.76 -22.79
CA GLY A 165 15.53 2.84 -23.58
C GLY A 165 16.89 3.39 -24.00
N PHE A 166 17.62 2.56 -24.74
CA PHE A 166 18.97 2.90 -25.21
C PHE A 166 18.94 4.05 -26.24
N GLN A 167 17.92 4.08 -27.11
CA GLN A 167 17.75 5.16 -28.09
C GLN A 167 17.57 6.52 -27.42
N LEU A 168 16.76 6.58 -26.36
CA LEU A 168 16.56 7.83 -25.60
C LEU A 168 17.89 8.33 -25.01
N GLY A 169 18.72 7.42 -24.49
CA GLY A 169 20.06 7.76 -24.02
C GLY A 169 20.95 8.36 -25.12
N LEU A 170 20.91 7.81 -26.34
CA LEU A 170 21.62 8.36 -27.50
C LEU A 170 21.08 9.74 -27.92
N ASP A 171 19.75 9.91 -27.94
CA ASP A 171 19.11 11.18 -28.31
C ASP A 171 19.49 12.31 -27.33
N ILE A 172 19.52 12.03 -26.02
CA ILE A 172 19.92 12.99 -24.99
C ILE A 172 21.43 13.28 -25.04
N ALA A 173 22.27 12.26 -25.25
CA ALA A 173 23.71 12.45 -25.39
C ALA A 173 24.05 13.38 -26.56
N ARG A 174 23.40 13.18 -27.72
CA ARG A 174 23.53 14.09 -28.88
C ARG A 174 23.14 15.52 -28.53
N ILE A 175 22.03 15.71 -27.80
CA ILE A 175 21.59 17.05 -27.38
C ILE A 175 22.64 17.75 -26.53
N LYS A 176 23.24 17.03 -25.56
CA LYS A 176 24.31 17.59 -24.72
C LYS A 176 25.50 18.03 -25.57
N ASP A 177 25.91 17.21 -26.53
CA ASP A 177 27.06 17.49 -27.39
C ASP A 177 26.80 18.66 -28.35
N GLU A 178 25.59 18.75 -28.92
CA GLU A 178 25.19 19.82 -29.84
C GLU A 178 24.86 21.14 -29.13
N ASN A 179 24.56 21.10 -27.82
CA ASN A 179 24.17 22.25 -27.02
C ASN A 179 24.98 22.34 -25.72
N PRO A 180 26.26 22.76 -25.78
CA PRO A 180 27.12 22.81 -24.59
C PRO A 180 26.58 23.67 -23.45
N GLN A 181 25.78 24.70 -23.77
CA GLN A 181 25.12 25.58 -22.81
C GLN A 181 23.92 24.95 -22.10
N ALA A 182 23.40 23.82 -22.60
CA ALA A 182 22.25 23.17 -22.02
C ALA A 182 22.65 22.50 -20.69
N VAL A 183 21.74 22.58 -19.72
CA VAL A 183 21.88 21.99 -18.38
C VAL A 183 20.93 20.81 -18.16
N GLY A 184 20.04 20.55 -19.13
CA GLY A 184 19.04 19.50 -19.06
C GLY A 184 18.12 19.44 -20.28
N CYS A 185 17.15 18.53 -20.24
CA CYS A 185 16.04 18.49 -21.18
C CYS A 185 14.70 18.15 -20.52
N ILE A 186 13.62 18.67 -21.11
CA ILE A 186 12.26 18.16 -20.94
C ILE A 186 12.07 17.00 -21.91
N LEU A 187 11.62 15.86 -21.40
CA LEU A 187 11.32 14.66 -22.17
C LEU A 187 9.80 14.62 -22.40
N GLY A 188 9.34 14.92 -23.61
CA GLY A 188 7.91 14.96 -23.94
C GLY A 188 7.21 13.67 -23.54
N GLY A 189 6.12 13.76 -22.77
CA GLY A 189 5.38 12.62 -22.22
C GLY A 189 6.02 11.86 -21.06
N HIS A 190 7.15 12.31 -20.50
CA HIS A 190 7.90 11.54 -19.49
C HIS A 190 8.28 12.34 -18.24
N GLY A 191 9.21 13.30 -18.34
CA GLY A 191 9.83 13.94 -17.17
C GLY A 191 10.97 14.86 -17.57
N ILE A 192 11.91 15.09 -16.66
CA ILE A 192 13.06 15.95 -16.90
C ILE A 192 14.37 15.18 -16.77
N THR A 193 15.41 15.70 -17.41
CA THR A 193 16.80 15.32 -17.14
C THR A 193 17.61 16.57 -16.88
N ALA A 194 18.57 16.48 -15.97
CA ALA A 194 19.54 17.52 -15.67
C ALA A 194 20.92 16.89 -15.53
N TRP A 195 21.97 17.68 -15.76
CA TRP A 195 23.34 17.21 -15.63
C TRP A 195 24.26 18.29 -15.07
N GLY A 196 25.41 17.87 -14.55
CA GLY A 196 26.45 18.74 -14.05
C GLY A 196 27.81 18.05 -13.97
N ASP A 197 28.85 18.83 -13.76
CA ASP A 197 30.22 18.32 -13.58
C ASP A 197 30.46 17.85 -12.13
N THR A 198 29.69 18.39 -11.17
CA THR A 198 29.67 17.95 -9.77
C THR A 198 28.27 17.53 -9.29
N SER A 199 28.21 16.91 -8.11
CA SER A 199 26.95 16.49 -7.50
C SER A 199 26.04 17.68 -7.22
N GLU A 200 26.61 18.76 -6.67
CA GLU A 200 25.95 20.00 -6.30
C GLU A 200 25.45 20.77 -7.52
N GLU A 201 26.23 20.81 -8.60
CA GLU A 201 25.81 21.47 -9.84
C GLU A 201 24.62 20.76 -10.49
N SER A 202 24.66 19.42 -10.55
CA SER A 202 23.56 18.60 -11.06
C SER A 202 22.28 18.82 -10.25
N GLU A 203 22.40 18.82 -8.91
CA GLU A 203 21.27 19.10 -8.01
C GLU A 203 20.71 20.51 -8.23
N ALA A 204 21.58 21.53 -8.30
CA ALA A 204 21.17 22.90 -8.56
C ALA A 204 20.47 23.06 -9.91
N ASN A 205 20.98 22.39 -10.95
CA ASN A 205 20.36 22.39 -12.27
C ASN A 205 18.99 21.69 -12.25
N SER A 206 18.86 20.54 -11.59
CA SER A 206 17.57 19.87 -11.40
C SER A 206 16.55 20.80 -10.73
N LEU A 207 16.90 21.36 -9.57
CA LEU A 207 16.00 22.24 -8.82
C LEU A 207 15.64 23.50 -9.61
N TRP A 208 16.62 24.10 -10.30
CA TRP A 208 16.36 25.26 -11.15
C TRP A 208 15.34 24.96 -12.26
N ILE A 209 15.44 23.81 -12.95
CA ILE A 209 14.48 23.41 -13.98
C ILE A 209 13.07 23.27 -13.37
N ILE A 210 12.98 22.59 -12.22
CA ILE A 210 11.72 22.27 -11.52
C ILE A 210 11.03 23.56 -11.04
N ASP A 211 11.77 24.41 -10.34
CA ASP A 211 11.28 25.65 -9.75
C ASP A 211 10.90 26.66 -10.84
N THR A 212 11.68 26.76 -11.92
CA THR A 212 11.38 27.63 -13.05
C THR A 212 10.10 27.19 -13.76
N ALA A 213 9.92 25.89 -13.98
CA ALA A 213 8.67 25.35 -14.53
C ALA A 213 7.47 25.65 -13.63
N ALA A 214 7.61 25.41 -12.32
CA ALA A 214 6.55 25.63 -11.35
C ALA A 214 6.15 27.12 -11.25
N ALA A 215 7.15 28.01 -11.17
CA ALA A 215 6.94 29.46 -11.14
C ALA A 215 6.22 29.95 -12.41
N TYR A 216 6.62 29.44 -13.58
CA TYR A 216 6.00 29.82 -14.84
C TYR A 216 4.53 29.37 -14.93
N ILE A 217 4.21 28.14 -14.49
CA ILE A 217 2.81 27.67 -14.39
C ILE A 217 2.01 28.56 -13.45
N GLN A 218 2.58 28.94 -12.30
CA GLN A 218 1.90 29.79 -11.33
C GLN A 218 1.66 31.22 -11.85
N GLU A 219 2.61 31.81 -12.57
CA GLU A 219 2.52 33.19 -13.08
C GLU A 219 1.62 33.33 -14.31
N HIS A 220 1.63 32.32 -15.19
CA HIS A 220 0.99 32.40 -16.50
C HIS A 220 -0.19 31.44 -16.69
N GLY A 221 -0.47 30.59 -15.71
CA GLY A 221 -1.53 29.60 -15.78
C GLY A 221 -2.93 30.20 -15.63
N GLU A 222 -3.88 29.65 -16.37
CA GLU A 222 -5.31 29.95 -16.20
C GLU A 222 -5.78 29.57 -14.77
N PRO A 223 -6.56 30.42 -14.06
CA PRO A 223 -6.96 30.17 -12.67
C PRO A 223 -7.83 28.93 -12.46
N GLN A 224 -8.61 28.54 -13.47
CA GLN A 224 -9.54 27.41 -13.42
C GLN A 224 -9.25 26.43 -14.58
N PRO A 225 -8.12 25.71 -14.53
CA PRO A 225 -7.66 24.90 -15.66
C PRO A 225 -8.63 23.76 -16.01
N PHE A 226 -9.38 23.26 -15.01
CA PHE A 226 -10.38 22.21 -15.18
C PHE A 226 -11.79 22.70 -15.55
N GLY A 227 -11.98 24.01 -15.74
CA GLY A 227 -13.29 24.62 -16.00
C GLY A 227 -14.07 24.96 -14.73
N GLU A 228 -15.35 25.29 -14.92
CA GLU A 228 -16.21 25.72 -13.82
C GLU A 228 -16.60 24.55 -12.91
N VAL A 229 -17.14 24.87 -11.74
CA VAL A 229 -17.70 23.87 -10.82
C VAL A 229 -19.05 23.38 -11.35
N VAL A 230 -19.20 22.06 -11.42
CA VAL A 230 -20.45 21.41 -11.84
C VAL A 230 -21.39 21.30 -10.65
N SER A 231 -22.59 21.85 -10.79
CA SER A 231 -23.61 21.80 -9.75
C SER A 231 -23.97 20.35 -9.38
N GLY A 232 -23.90 20.04 -8.09
CA GLY A 232 -24.13 18.72 -7.52
C GLY A 232 -22.87 17.86 -7.39
N PHE A 233 -21.71 18.30 -7.90
CA PHE A 233 -20.43 17.56 -7.82
C PHE A 233 -19.50 18.16 -6.75
N GLU A 234 -19.95 19.19 -6.03
CA GLU A 234 -19.21 19.85 -4.98
C GLU A 234 -18.85 18.86 -3.85
N PRO A 235 -17.70 19.05 -3.17
CA PRO A 235 -17.32 18.23 -2.03
C PRO A 235 -18.39 18.23 -0.94
N LEU A 236 -18.83 17.04 -0.52
CA LEU A 236 -19.68 16.91 0.66
C LEU A 236 -18.94 17.39 1.91
N PRO A 237 -19.67 17.85 2.96
CA PRO A 237 -19.08 18.08 4.26
C PRO A 237 -18.28 16.87 4.74
N GLU A 238 -17.15 17.08 5.42
CA GLU A 238 -16.19 16.01 5.74
C GLU A 238 -16.83 14.79 6.43
N SER A 239 -17.72 15.01 7.40
CA SER A 239 -18.41 13.92 8.09
C SER A 239 -19.32 13.10 7.16
N GLU A 240 -20.09 13.78 6.30
CA GLU A 240 -20.97 13.15 5.31
C GLU A 240 -20.17 12.42 4.24
N ARG A 241 -19.06 13.02 3.80
CA ARG A 241 -18.12 12.45 2.85
C ARG A 241 -17.50 11.16 3.37
N ARG A 242 -16.99 11.16 4.60
CA ARG A 242 -16.39 9.96 5.21
C ARG A 242 -17.43 8.85 5.44
N ALA A 243 -18.63 9.20 5.89
CA ALA A 243 -19.73 8.25 6.02
C ALA A 243 -20.13 7.65 4.66
N ARG A 244 -20.19 8.49 3.62
CA ARG A 244 -20.47 8.03 2.25
C ARG A 244 -19.37 7.12 1.73
N ALA A 245 -18.10 7.47 1.96
CA ALA A 245 -16.97 6.66 1.55
C ALA A 245 -16.98 5.28 2.24
N ALA A 246 -17.27 5.22 3.55
CA ALA A 246 -17.38 3.97 4.28
C ALA A 246 -18.53 3.09 3.76
N ALA A 247 -19.64 3.69 3.33
CA ALA A 247 -20.77 2.97 2.75
C ALA A 247 -20.48 2.39 1.36
N LEU A 248 -19.71 3.10 0.51
CA LEU A 248 -19.41 2.68 -0.86
C LEU A 248 -18.21 1.73 -0.95
N ALA A 249 -17.22 1.88 -0.06
CA ALA A 249 -15.94 1.19 -0.14
C ALA A 249 -16.03 -0.35 -0.24
N PRO A 250 -16.90 -1.07 0.50
CA PRO A 250 -17.00 -2.54 0.38
C PRO A 250 -17.39 -2.98 -1.03
N THR A 251 -18.34 -2.29 -1.66
CA THR A 251 -18.78 -2.57 -3.04
C THR A 251 -17.69 -2.19 -4.03
N ILE A 252 -17.06 -1.01 -3.90
CA ILE A 252 -15.96 -0.60 -4.78
C ILE A 252 -14.79 -1.61 -4.69
N ARG A 253 -14.48 -2.10 -3.48
CA ARG A 253 -13.47 -3.16 -3.28
C ARG A 253 -13.87 -4.46 -3.97
N SER A 254 -15.15 -4.85 -3.89
CA SER A 254 -15.67 -6.01 -4.62
C SER A 254 -15.40 -5.92 -6.11
N LEU A 255 -15.65 -4.75 -6.70
CA LEU A 255 -15.43 -4.47 -8.13
C LEU A 255 -13.94 -4.49 -8.47
N ALA A 256 -13.09 -3.91 -7.63
CA ALA A 256 -11.64 -3.94 -7.80
C ALA A 256 -11.02 -5.34 -7.59
N SER A 257 -11.76 -6.27 -6.98
CA SER A 257 -11.26 -7.58 -6.55
C SER A 257 -11.82 -8.78 -7.32
N LYS A 258 -12.45 -8.58 -8.48
CA LYS A 258 -13.05 -9.69 -9.26
C LYS A 258 -11.99 -10.63 -9.81
N ASP A 259 -10.87 -10.09 -10.27
CA ASP A 259 -9.78 -10.89 -10.83
C ASP A 259 -8.87 -11.46 -9.72
N LYS A 260 -8.69 -10.73 -8.62
CA LYS A 260 -7.84 -11.10 -7.48
C LYS A 260 -8.16 -10.22 -6.25
N PRO A 261 -8.02 -10.73 -5.01
CA PRO A 261 -8.25 -9.92 -3.82
C PRO A 261 -7.36 -8.67 -3.78
N MET A 262 -7.96 -7.49 -3.54
CA MET A 262 -7.26 -6.23 -3.40
C MET A 262 -7.48 -5.59 -2.03
N VAL A 263 -6.54 -4.75 -1.61
CA VAL A 263 -6.63 -3.84 -0.47
C VAL A 263 -6.79 -2.42 -1.00
N GLY A 264 -7.57 -1.60 -0.28
CA GLY A 264 -7.91 -0.24 -0.67
C GLY A 264 -7.19 0.85 0.13
N HIS A 265 -7.18 2.05 -0.44
CA HIS A 265 -6.82 3.30 0.19
C HIS A 265 -7.81 4.39 -0.25
N PHE A 266 -8.40 5.08 0.73
CA PHE A 266 -9.28 6.22 0.51
C PHE A 266 -8.52 7.54 0.73
N SER A 267 -8.71 8.48 -0.17
CA SER A 267 -8.18 9.85 -0.06
C SER A 267 -9.25 10.86 -0.47
N ASP A 268 -9.42 11.88 0.37
CA ASP A 268 -10.25 13.06 0.14
C ASP A 268 -9.41 14.34 0.10
N ASP A 269 -8.19 14.25 -0.43
CA ASP A 269 -7.31 15.40 -0.65
C ASP A 269 -8.03 16.51 -1.44
N GLU A 270 -7.84 17.76 -1.02
CA GLU A 270 -8.53 18.93 -1.60
C GLU A 270 -8.30 19.05 -3.11
N ARG A 271 -7.14 18.65 -3.63
CA ARG A 271 -6.82 18.69 -5.06
C ARG A 271 -7.59 17.64 -5.85
N VAL A 272 -7.83 16.47 -5.23
CA VAL A 272 -8.71 15.43 -5.80
C VAL A 272 -10.13 15.96 -5.81
N LEU A 273 -10.62 16.45 -4.67
CA LEU A 273 -11.98 16.97 -4.54
C LEU A 273 -12.27 18.12 -5.51
N ASP A 274 -11.32 19.04 -5.69
CA ASP A 274 -11.42 20.11 -6.68
C ASP A 274 -11.50 19.52 -8.10
N PHE A 275 -10.65 18.55 -8.48
CA PHE A 275 -10.73 17.92 -9.80
C PHE A 275 -12.08 17.22 -10.04
N LEU A 276 -12.61 16.54 -9.03
CA LEU A 276 -13.88 15.82 -9.11
C LEU A 276 -15.10 16.73 -9.27
N ALA A 277 -14.98 18.01 -8.91
CA ALA A 277 -16.07 18.97 -8.97
C ALA A 277 -16.16 19.72 -10.32
N ARG A 278 -15.28 19.42 -11.30
CA ARG A 278 -15.02 20.30 -12.45
C ARG A 278 -15.54 19.76 -13.77
N GLU A 279 -15.89 20.65 -14.69
CA GLU A 279 -16.45 20.31 -16.01
C GLU A 279 -15.56 19.36 -16.83
N LYS A 280 -14.24 19.47 -16.72
CA LYS A 280 -13.29 18.63 -17.48
C LYS A 280 -13.01 17.26 -16.83
N LEU A 281 -13.67 16.89 -15.73
CA LEU A 281 -13.45 15.59 -15.06
C LEU A 281 -13.52 14.42 -16.04
N ALA A 282 -14.63 14.28 -16.77
CA ALA A 282 -14.88 13.12 -17.62
C ALA A 282 -13.87 13.01 -18.78
N SER A 283 -13.56 14.14 -19.44
CA SER A 283 -12.63 14.16 -20.57
C SER A 283 -11.20 13.88 -20.14
N LEU A 284 -10.72 14.51 -19.06
CA LEU A 284 -9.36 14.32 -18.57
C LEU A 284 -9.15 12.94 -17.94
N ALA A 285 -10.13 12.43 -17.18
CA ALA A 285 -10.09 11.07 -16.66
C ALA A 285 -10.03 10.03 -17.79
N ALA A 286 -10.76 10.24 -18.90
CA ALA A 286 -10.72 9.34 -20.06
C ALA A 286 -9.36 9.31 -20.77
N LEU A 287 -8.61 10.42 -20.76
CA LEU A 287 -7.25 10.50 -21.31
C LEU A 287 -6.23 9.71 -20.46
N GLY A 288 -6.50 9.55 -19.17
CA GLY A 288 -5.65 8.77 -18.26
C GLY A 288 -4.39 9.51 -17.80
N THR A 289 -3.47 8.78 -17.20
CA THR A 289 -2.31 9.35 -16.50
C THR A 289 -1.18 9.83 -17.43
N SER A 290 -0.15 10.45 -16.84
CA SER A 290 0.72 11.39 -17.57
C SER A 290 2.09 10.89 -17.94
N CYS A 291 2.60 9.85 -17.26
CA CYS A 291 3.93 9.30 -17.54
C CYS A 291 3.97 7.76 -17.35
N PRO A 292 5.00 7.07 -17.87
CA PRO A 292 5.15 5.61 -17.82
C PRO A 292 4.92 4.99 -16.45
N ASP A 293 5.49 5.60 -15.40
CA ASP A 293 5.40 5.11 -14.02
C ASP A 293 3.97 5.11 -13.48
N HIS A 294 3.13 6.04 -13.95
CA HIS A 294 1.74 6.14 -13.51
C HIS A 294 0.94 4.93 -14.00
N PHE A 295 0.98 4.61 -15.31
CA PHE A 295 0.16 3.55 -15.89
C PHE A 295 0.44 2.17 -15.26
N LEU A 296 1.69 1.90 -14.89
CA LEU A 296 2.11 0.67 -14.21
C LEU A 296 1.48 0.49 -12.83
N ARG A 297 1.01 1.58 -12.21
CA ARG A 297 0.46 1.61 -10.85
C ARG A 297 -1.04 1.91 -10.81
N THR A 298 -1.56 2.66 -11.78
CA THR A 298 -2.95 3.15 -11.78
C THR A 298 -3.83 2.51 -12.85
N LYS A 299 -3.27 1.65 -13.72
CA LYS A 299 -3.83 1.32 -15.04
C LYS A 299 -3.94 2.57 -15.94
N VAL A 300 -4.39 2.34 -17.18
CA VAL A 300 -4.46 3.35 -18.24
C VAL A 300 -5.38 4.52 -17.89
N LYS A 301 -6.54 4.27 -17.26
CA LYS A 301 -7.52 5.27 -16.85
C LYS A 301 -8.29 4.84 -15.60
N PRO A 302 -8.80 5.77 -14.77
CA PRO A 302 -9.67 5.44 -13.64
C PRO A 302 -11.08 5.04 -14.11
N MET A 303 -11.87 4.49 -13.19
CA MET A 303 -13.33 4.47 -13.30
C MET A 303 -13.90 5.71 -12.59
N VAL A 304 -14.89 6.38 -13.17
CA VAL A 304 -15.50 7.59 -12.60
C VAL A 304 -16.98 7.35 -12.37
N LEU A 305 -17.46 7.57 -11.15
CA LEU A 305 -18.89 7.60 -10.87
C LEU A 305 -19.48 8.87 -11.47
N ASP A 306 -20.43 8.71 -12.39
CA ASP A 306 -21.03 9.78 -13.18
C ASP A 306 -22.36 10.28 -12.60
N LEU A 307 -22.46 10.32 -11.27
CA LEU A 307 -23.62 10.80 -10.52
C LEU A 307 -23.26 11.97 -9.61
N PRO A 308 -24.19 12.91 -9.35
CA PRO A 308 -23.99 13.95 -8.36
C PRO A 308 -23.87 13.38 -6.95
N ALA A 309 -23.21 14.12 -6.07
CA ALA A 309 -23.04 13.79 -4.65
C ALA A 309 -24.38 13.68 -3.89
N THR A 310 -25.44 14.31 -4.43
CA THR A 310 -26.81 14.27 -3.90
C THR A 310 -27.56 12.97 -4.18
N ALA A 311 -27.05 12.10 -5.07
CA ALA A 311 -27.62 10.78 -5.31
C ALA A 311 -27.61 9.93 -4.01
N SER A 312 -28.61 9.06 -3.87
CA SER A 312 -28.68 8.11 -2.76
C SER A 312 -27.51 7.11 -2.79
N VAL A 313 -27.25 6.44 -1.67
CA VAL A 313 -26.19 5.42 -1.63
C VAL A 313 -26.55 4.28 -2.57
N GLU A 314 -27.81 3.86 -2.57
CA GLU A 314 -28.31 2.79 -3.42
C GLU A 314 -28.11 3.09 -4.92
N GLU A 315 -28.48 4.29 -5.38
CA GLU A 315 -28.26 4.68 -6.79
C GLU A 315 -26.78 4.68 -7.18
N GLN A 316 -25.90 5.13 -6.28
CA GLN A 316 -24.46 5.12 -6.51
C GLN A 316 -23.91 3.69 -6.58
N LEU A 317 -24.36 2.79 -5.70
CA LEU A 317 -23.96 1.39 -5.69
C LEU A 317 -24.39 0.65 -6.96
N ASP A 318 -25.62 0.88 -7.42
CA ASP A 318 -26.13 0.28 -8.67
C ASP A 318 -25.33 0.79 -9.87
N ARG A 319 -25.11 2.10 -9.96
CA ARG A 319 -24.36 2.69 -11.07
C ARG A 319 -22.89 2.25 -11.09
N LEU A 320 -22.25 2.07 -9.92
CA LEU A 320 -20.89 1.53 -9.83
C LEU A 320 -20.77 0.12 -10.44
N GLN A 321 -21.79 -0.72 -10.28
CA GLN A 321 -21.79 -2.07 -10.87
C GLN A 321 -21.90 -2.01 -12.40
N GLU A 322 -22.73 -1.12 -12.94
CA GLU A 322 -22.84 -0.91 -14.40
C GLU A 322 -21.54 -0.39 -14.99
N LEU A 323 -20.99 0.67 -14.39
CA LEU A 323 -19.72 1.28 -14.80
C LEU A 323 -18.56 0.29 -14.76
N HIS A 324 -18.56 -0.66 -13.83
CA HIS A 324 -17.54 -1.70 -13.77
C HIS A 324 -17.61 -2.66 -14.96
N LEU A 325 -18.81 -3.03 -15.41
CA LEU A 325 -18.99 -3.85 -16.61
C LEU A 325 -18.52 -3.10 -17.86
N GLU A 326 -18.87 -1.81 -17.97
CA GLU A 326 -18.41 -0.91 -19.03
C GLU A 326 -16.87 -0.79 -19.01
N TYR A 327 -16.27 -0.54 -17.85
CA TYR A 327 -14.82 -0.41 -17.67
C TYR A 327 -14.08 -1.68 -18.10
N ARG A 328 -14.56 -2.87 -17.69
CA ARG A 328 -13.95 -4.15 -18.07
C ARG A 328 -14.03 -4.38 -19.58
N ALA A 329 -15.16 -4.07 -20.21
CA ALA A 329 -15.33 -4.18 -21.65
C ALA A 329 -14.42 -3.19 -22.41
N ASP A 330 -14.30 -1.96 -21.92
CA ASP A 330 -13.35 -0.96 -22.43
C ASP A 330 -11.90 -1.44 -22.35
N TYR A 331 -11.50 -1.95 -21.19
CA TYR A 331 -10.13 -2.40 -20.95
C TYR A 331 -9.80 -3.64 -21.80
N GLN A 332 -10.76 -4.56 -21.98
CA GLN A 332 -10.61 -5.69 -22.90
C GLN A 332 -10.43 -5.22 -24.35
N ARG A 333 -11.25 -4.26 -24.82
CA ARG A 333 -11.10 -3.68 -26.17
C ARG A 333 -9.75 -3.00 -26.36
N TYR A 334 -9.29 -2.26 -25.35
CA TYR A 334 -7.96 -1.64 -25.31
C TYR A 334 -6.84 -2.69 -25.45
N TYR A 335 -6.93 -3.80 -24.72
CA TYR A 335 -5.95 -4.88 -24.81
C TYR A 335 -5.98 -5.55 -26.19
N GLU A 336 -7.17 -5.88 -26.70
CA GLU A 336 -7.32 -6.57 -27.99
C GLU A 336 -6.87 -5.75 -29.19
N SER A 337 -7.05 -4.42 -29.15
CA SER A 337 -6.67 -3.53 -30.26
C SER A 337 -5.17 -3.28 -30.35
N HIS A 338 -4.40 -3.50 -29.27
CA HIS A 338 -2.97 -3.20 -29.21
C HIS A 338 -2.07 -4.43 -29.02
N ARG A 339 -2.63 -5.57 -28.57
CA ARG A 339 -1.85 -6.80 -28.39
C ARG A 339 -1.19 -7.26 -29.69
N GLN A 340 0.03 -7.76 -29.55
CA GLN A 340 0.78 -8.44 -30.60
C GLN A 340 0.75 -9.96 -30.34
N GLU A 341 1.27 -10.74 -31.28
CA GLU A 341 1.31 -12.21 -31.18
C GLU A 341 2.07 -12.71 -29.94
N ASN A 342 3.10 -11.97 -29.52
CA ASN A 342 3.95 -12.27 -28.37
C ASN A 342 3.59 -11.49 -27.09
N SER A 343 2.48 -10.75 -27.06
CA SER A 343 2.09 -9.99 -25.86
C SER A 343 1.70 -10.92 -24.69
N PRO A 344 2.11 -10.59 -23.45
CA PRO A 344 1.64 -11.31 -22.25
C PRO A 344 0.12 -11.25 -22.11
N ALA A 345 -0.48 -12.23 -21.42
CA ALA A 345 -1.91 -12.24 -21.14
C ALA A 345 -2.36 -11.02 -20.33
N MET A 346 -3.61 -10.59 -20.54
CA MET A 346 -4.22 -9.47 -19.82
C MET A 346 -4.16 -9.66 -18.30
N ARG A 347 -3.61 -8.68 -17.57
CA ARG A 347 -3.34 -8.75 -16.11
C ARG A 347 -4.55 -8.33 -15.26
N GLY A 348 -5.73 -8.86 -15.61
CA GLY A 348 -7.01 -8.45 -15.06
C GLY A 348 -7.53 -7.13 -15.67
N ALA A 349 -8.85 -6.93 -15.61
CA ALA A 349 -9.57 -5.81 -16.21
C ALA A 349 -10.24 -4.90 -15.17
N ASP A 350 -10.10 -5.18 -13.87
CA ASP A 350 -10.68 -4.35 -12.81
C ASP A 350 -9.98 -2.99 -12.64
N PRO A 351 -10.70 -1.91 -12.24
CA PRO A 351 -10.09 -0.61 -12.02
C PRO A 351 -9.19 -0.61 -10.78
N LEU A 352 -8.08 0.12 -10.85
CA LEU A 352 -7.22 0.39 -9.68
C LEU A 352 -7.50 1.75 -9.04
N ILE A 353 -8.10 2.68 -9.78
CA ILE A 353 -8.51 4.00 -9.30
C ILE A 353 -10.00 4.19 -9.60
N VAL A 354 -10.75 4.56 -8.57
CA VAL A 354 -12.18 4.88 -8.67
C VAL A 354 -12.41 6.27 -8.10
N LEU A 355 -13.00 7.14 -8.91
CA LEU A 355 -13.25 8.55 -8.61
C LEU A 355 -14.73 8.77 -8.34
N VAL A 356 -15.06 9.38 -7.20
CA VAL A 356 -16.45 9.55 -6.76
C VAL A 356 -16.71 11.03 -6.44
N PRO A 357 -17.42 11.77 -7.33
CA PRO A 357 -17.77 13.17 -7.11
C PRO A 357 -18.41 13.43 -5.74
N GLY A 358 -18.02 14.55 -5.12
CA GLY A 358 -18.38 14.90 -3.76
C GLY A 358 -17.76 14.04 -2.64
N VAL A 359 -17.12 12.91 -2.97
CA VAL A 359 -16.63 11.94 -1.97
C VAL A 359 -15.10 11.81 -1.94
N GLY A 360 -14.44 11.63 -3.09
CA GLY A 360 -12.99 11.45 -3.16
C GLY A 360 -12.54 10.30 -4.05
N MET A 361 -11.34 9.81 -3.80
CA MET A 361 -10.68 8.77 -4.59
C MET A 361 -10.45 7.50 -3.78
N PHE A 362 -10.75 6.37 -4.40
CA PHE A 362 -10.43 5.04 -3.92
C PHE A 362 -9.35 4.45 -4.83
N SER A 363 -8.29 3.92 -4.22
CA SER A 363 -7.16 3.31 -4.91
C SER A 363 -6.93 1.90 -4.38
N TYR A 364 -6.53 0.97 -5.24
CA TYR A 364 -6.43 -0.45 -4.93
C TYR A 364 -5.11 -1.06 -5.35
N GLY A 365 -4.65 -2.03 -4.59
CA GLY A 365 -3.42 -2.77 -4.85
C GLY A 365 -3.39 -4.11 -4.12
N ALA A 366 -2.37 -4.92 -4.42
CA ALA A 366 -2.20 -6.24 -3.79
C ALA A 366 -1.92 -6.16 -2.28
N ASN A 367 -1.44 -5.01 -1.81
CA ASN A 367 -1.29 -4.64 -0.42
C ASN A 367 -1.56 -3.14 -0.24
N LYS A 368 -1.71 -2.69 1.01
CA LYS A 368 -2.05 -1.30 1.32
C LYS A 368 -1.01 -0.29 0.82
N GLN A 369 0.29 -0.60 0.92
CA GLN A 369 1.34 0.27 0.38
C GLN A 369 1.13 0.51 -1.12
N THR A 370 0.95 -0.55 -1.91
CA THR A 370 0.70 -0.42 -3.35
C THR A 370 -0.60 0.31 -3.68
N ALA A 371 -1.65 0.13 -2.86
CA ALA A 371 -2.91 0.86 -2.99
C ALA A 371 -2.71 2.37 -2.74
N ARG A 372 -2.08 2.75 -1.63
CA ARG A 372 -1.76 4.15 -1.30
C ARG A 372 -0.89 4.78 -2.38
N VAL A 373 0.17 4.10 -2.80
CA VAL A 373 1.08 4.58 -3.85
C VAL A 373 0.34 4.79 -5.16
N ALA A 374 -0.60 3.91 -5.54
CA ALA A 374 -1.44 4.14 -6.72
C ALA A 374 -2.28 5.43 -6.60
N GLY A 375 -2.86 5.70 -5.43
CA GLY A 375 -3.55 6.96 -5.14
C GLY A 375 -2.63 8.18 -5.25
N GLU A 376 -1.42 8.11 -4.70
CA GLU A 376 -0.42 9.20 -4.80
C GLU A 376 0.01 9.45 -6.24
N PHE A 377 0.22 8.40 -7.03
CA PHE A 377 0.51 8.55 -8.46
C PHE A 377 -0.64 9.19 -9.23
N TYR A 378 -1.88 8.85 -8.91
CA TYR A 378 -3.03 9.46 -9.57
C TYR A 378 -3.24 10.91 -9.15
N LEU A 379 -2.95 11.27 -7.90
CA LEU A 379 -2.91 12.66 -7.44
C LEU A 379 -1.85 13.47 -8.20
N ASN A 380 -0.68 12.90 -8.46
CA ASN A 380 0.35 13.53 -9.28
C ASN A 380 -0.13 13.70 -10.72
N ALA A 381 -0.83 12.72 -11.29
CA ALA A 381 -1.48 12.86 -12.60
C ALA A 381 -2.50 14.02 -12.62
N ILE A 382 -3.30 14.21 -11.55
CA ILE A 382 -4.20 15.37 -11.42
C ILE A 382 -3.40 16.68 -11.42
N ASN A 383 -2.30 16.77 -10.68
CA ASN A 383 -1.47 17.99 -10.66
C ASN A 383 -0.83 18.28 -12.03
N VAL A 384 -0.39 17.24 -12.73
CA VAL A 384 0.14 17.35 -14.10
C VAL A 384 -0.94 17.84 -15.07
N MET A 385 -2.13 17.22 -15.05
CA MET A 385 -3.27 17.67 -15.84
C MET A 385 -3.58 19.14 -15.54
N ARG A 386 -3.56 19.54 -14.26
CA ARG A 386 -3.79 20.92 -13.82
C ARG A 386 -2.77 21.87 -14.45
N GLY A 387 -1.48 21.55 -14.36
CA GLY A 387 -0.41 22.39 -14.92
C GLY A 387 -0.46 22.48 -16.45
N ALA A 388 -0.73 21.36 -17.13
CA ALA A 388 -0.83 21.32 -18.58
C ALA A 388 -2.05 22.10 -19.08
N GLU A 389 -3.22 21.93 -18.45
CA GLU A 389 -4.45 22.65 -18.77
C GLU A 389 -4.41 24.13 -18.35
N ALA A 390 -3.53 24.51 -17.43
CA ALA A 390 -3.33 25.91 -17.07
C ALA A 390 -2.55 26.67 -18.15
N LEU A 391 -1.63 26.00 -18.87
CA LEU A 391 -0.79 26.64 -19.88
C LEU A 391 -1.27 26.41 -21.33
N SER A 392 -1.89 25.26 -21.60
CA SER A 392 -2.37 24.84 -22.92
C SER A 392 -3.43 23.73 -22.73
N SER A 393 -3.28 22.58 -23.39
CA SER A 393 -4.12 21.40 -23.20
C SER A 393 -3.28 20.15 -22.94
N TYR A 394 -3.75 19.33 -22.01
CA TYR A 394 -3.17 18.05 -21.64
C TYR A 394 -3.31 17.03 -22.77
N THR A 395 -2.17 16.52 -23.22
CA THR A 395 -2.03 15.54 -24.30
C THR A 395 -1.04 14.46 -23.83
N PRO A 396 -1.53 13.37 -23.18
CA PRO A 396 -0.66 12.27 -22.80
C PRO A 396 -0.22 11.48 -24.05
N ILE A 397 0.70 10.54 -23.84
CA ILE A 397 1.13 9.61 -24.88
C ILE A 397 -0.06 8.79 -25.42
N SER A 398 0.06 8.28 -26.65
CA SER A 398 -0.98 7.46 -27.27
C SER A 398 -1.24 6.15 -26.53
N ASP A 399 -2.45 5.60 -26.66
CA ASP A 399 -2.84 4.32 -26.05
C ASP A 399 -1.95 3.15 -26.48
N ALA A 400 -1.46 3.16 -27.72
CA ALA A 400 -0.50 2.18 -28.22
C ALA A 400 0.82 2.23 -27.44
N GLU A 401 1.30 3.42 -27.12
CA GLU A 401 2.53 3.59 -26.32
C GLU A 401 2.30 3.22 -24.86
N LYS A 402 1.13 3.57 -24.29
CA LYS A 402 0.73 3.08 -22.95
C LYS A 402 0.73 1.55 -22.90
N PHE A 403 0.23 0.88 -23.95
CA PHE A 403 0.15 -0.59 -24.00
C PHE A 403 1.53 -1.21 -24.01
N ARG A 404 2.45 -0.66 -24.83
CA ARG A 404 3.84 -1.12 -24.91
C ARG A 404 4.59 -1.00 -23.59
N ILE A 405 4.22 -0.04 -22.73
CA ILE A 405 4.77 0.13 -21.39
C ILE A 405 4.12 -0.85 -20.40
N GLU A 406 2.78 -0.93 -20.37
CA GLU A 406 2.06 -1.79 -19.43
C GLU A 406 2.39 -3.27 -19.62
N TYR A 407 2.46 -3.73 -20.87
CA TYR A 407 2.72 -5.13 -21.25
C TYR A 407 4.18 -5.39 -21.64
N TRP A 408 5.09 -4.54 -21.17
CA TRP A 408 6.51 -4.68 -21.47
C TRP A 408 7.10 -5.96 -20.88
N ALA A 409 7.90 -6.67 -21.67
CA ALA A 409 8.54 -7.93 -21.28
C ALA A 409 9.45 -7.78 -20.05
N LEU A 410 10.07 -6.62 -19.85
CA LEU A 410 10.90 -6.36 -18.67
C LEU A 410 10.10 -6.30 -17.39
N GLU A 411 8.93 -5.66 -17.44
CA GLU A 411 8.04 -5.60 -16.30
C GLU A 411 7.47 -6.98 -16.00
N GLU A 412 7.14 -7.75 -17.04
CA GLU A 412 6.75 -9.16 -16.91
C GLU A 412 7.83 -10.00 -16.21
N ALA A 413 9.10 -9.84 -16.60
CA ALA A 413 10.21 -10.55 -15.98
C ALA A 413 10.40 -10.16 -14.49
N LYS A 414 10.08 -8.93 -14.09
CA LYS A 414 10.10 -8.53 -12.67
C LYS A 414 8.98 -9.20 -11.90
N LEU A 415 7.76 -9.20 -12.43
CA LEU A 415 6.59 -9.83 -11.80
C LEU A 415 6.82 -11.34 -11.58
N GLN A 416 7.40 -12.03 -12.55
CA GLN A 416 7.70 -13.46 -12.45
C GLN A 416 8.77 -13.82 -11.39
N ARG A 417 9.61 -12.86 -11.00
CA ARG A 417 10.66 -13.04 -9.99
C ARG A 417 10.19 -12.69 -8.58
N MET A 418 8.99 -12.14 -8.41
CA MET A 418 8.46 -11.79 -7.10
C MET A 418 8.28 -13.06 -6.25
N PRO A 419 8.57 -13.00 -4.94
CA PRO A 419 8.30 -14.10 -4.05
C PRO A 419 6.79 -14.40 -4.02
N GLN A 420 6.43 -15.65 -3.77
CA GLN A 420 5.04 -16.02 -3.57
C GLN A 420 4.44 -15.21 -2.42
N PRO A 421 3.20 -14.68 -2.57
CA PRO A 421 2.54 -13.95 -1.50
C PRO A 421 2.42 -14.81 -0.23
N LYS A 422 2.54 -14.18 0.93
CA LYS A 422 2.25 -14.82 2.21
C LYS A 422 0.77 -15.21 2.30
N SER A 423 0.43 -16.15 3.17
CA SER A 423 -0.90 -16.78 3.17
C SER A 423 -2.06 -15.83 3.49
N HIS A 424 -1.80 -14.71 4.17
CA HIS A 424 -2.81 -13.70 4.50
C HIS A 424 -2.59 -12.37 3.75
N ALA A 425 -1.69 -12.35 2.76
CA ALA A 425 -1.52 -11.19 1.89
C ALA A 425 -2.85 -10.84 1.19
N GLY A 426 -3.20 -9.55 1.20
CA GLY A 426 -4.46 -9.06 0.65
C GLY A 426 -5.67 -9.19 1.57
N ARG A 427 -5.51 -9.73 2.79
CA ARG A 427 -6.58 -9.83 3.79
C ARG A 427 -6.53 -8.68 4.81
N ILE A 428 -7.71 -8.28 5.28
CA ILE A 428 -7.90 -7.22 6.26
C ILE A 428 -8.50 -7.82 7.54
N ALA A 429 -7.78 -7.70 8.65
CA ALA A 429 -8.15 -8.31 9.92
C ALA A 429 -8.47 -7.26 10.98
N LEU A 430 -9.68 -7.27 11.54
CA LEU A 430 -10.04 -6.49 12.73
C LEU A 430 -9.99 -7.39 13.96
N VAL A 431 -9.18 -7.00 14.95
CA VAL A 431 -9.01 -7.76 16.20
C VAL A 431 -9.45 -6.88 17.36
N THR A 432 -10.47 -7.29 18.11
CA THR A 432 -10.97 -6.54 19.28
C THR A 432 -10.19 -6.87 20.54
N GLY A 433 -9.98 -5.89 21.43
CA GLY A 433 -9.12 -6.07 22.62
C GLY A 433 -7.67 -6.36 22.24
N ALA A 434 -7.18 -5.76 21.16
CA ALA A 434 -5.91 -6.10 20.54
C ALA A 434 -4.71 -5.28 21.04
N ALA A 435 -4.89 -4.37 21.99
CA ALA A 435 -3.77 -3.61 22.55
C ALA A 435 -2.89 -4.45 23.50
N SER A 436 -3.31 -5.66 23.88
CA SER A 436 -2.54 -6.54 24.75
C SER A 436 -2.87 -8.02 24.57
N GLY A 437 -2.13 -8.90 25.25
CA GLY A 437 -2.46 -10.33 25.41
C GLY A 437 -2.68 -11.10 24.11
N ILE A 438 -3.72 -11.93 24.12
CA ILE A 438 -4.12 -12.78 22.98
C ILE A 438 -4.38 -11.94 21.73
N GLY A 439 -5.13 -10.85 21.86
CA GLY A 439 -5.45 -9.99 20.72
C GLY A 439 -4.20 -9.42 20.05
N LYS A 440 -3.24 -8.91 20.84
CA LYS A 440 -1.96 -8.42 20.33
C LYS A 440 -1.14 -9.52 19.65
N ALA A 441 -1.09 -10.72 20.23
CA ALA A 441 -0.38 -11.86 19.63
C ALA A 441 -1.01 -12.30 18.30
N VAL A 442 -2.35 -12.35 18.23
CA VAL A 442 -3.10 -12.64 17.00
C VAL A 442 -2.81 -11.59 15.94
N ALA A 443 -2.91 -10.30 16.28
CA ALA A 443 -2.62 -9.20 15.39
C ALA A 443 -1.19 -9.28 14.83
N LYS A 444 -0.19 -9.51 15.69
CA LYS A 444 1.20 -9.69 15.29
C LYS A 444 1.39 -10.87 14.35
N ARG A 445 0.75 -12.00 14.62
CA ARG A 445 0.85 -13.19 13.75
C ARG A 445 0.25 -12.92 12.38
N LEU A 446 -0.93 -12.31 12.30
CA LEU A 446 -1.59 -12.02 11.02
C LEU A 446 -0.81 -10.99 10.19
N ALA A 447 -0.28 -9.94 10.82
CA ALA A 447 0.58 -8.95 10.15
C ALA A 447 1.87 -9.60 9.60
N ALA A 448 2.50 -10.48 10.39
CA ALA A 448 3.68 -11.23 9.95
C ALA A 448 3.41 -12.10 8.71
N GLU A 449 2.16 -12.51 8.50
CA GLU A 449 1.68 -13.33 7.37
C GLU A 449 1.04 -12.49 6.24
N GLY A 450 1.20 -11.16 6.30
CA GLY A 450 0.86 -10.23 5.21
C GLY A 450 -0.53 -9.59 5.29
N ALA A 451 -1.30 -9.83 6.35
CA ALA A 451 -2.58 -9.15 6.54
C ALA A 451 -2.39 -7.67 6.90
N CYS A 452 -3.32 -6.82 6.47
CA CYS A 452 -3.52 -5.49 7.06
C CYS A 452 -4.32 -5.65 8.35
N VAL A 453 -3.90 -5.03 9.46
CA VAL A 453 -4.49 -5.29 10.78
C VAL A 453 -5.04 -4.03 11.43
N VAL A 454 -6.30 -4.10 11.89
CA VAL A 454 -6.95 -3.08 12.69
C VAL A 454 -6.92 -3.51 14.15
N ILE A 455 -6.18 -2.76 14.95
CA ILE A 455 -6.09 -2.91 16.40
C ILE A 455 -7.27 -2.15 17.01
N ALA A 456 -8.35 -2.87 17.32
CA ALA A 456 -9.53 -2.27 17.94
C ALA A 456 -9.47 -2.47 19.47
N ASP A 457 -9.42 -1.38 20.23
CA ASP A 457 -9.36 -1.43 21.69
C ASP A 457 -10.12 -0.26 22.32
N LEU A 458 -10.47 -0.38 23.60
CA LEU A 458 -11.15 0.70 24.33
C LEU A 458 -10.22 1.91 24.50
N ASP A 459 -8.92 1.66 24.66
CA ASP A 459 -7.87 2.67 24.80
C ASP A 459 -7.19 2.94 23.44
N LEU A 460 -7.56 4.06 22.82
CA LEU A 460 -7.04 4.45 21.51
C LEU A 460 -5.52 4.59 21.50
N ALA A 461 -4.92 5.15 22.57
CA ALA A 461 -3.49 5.41 22.60
C ALA A 461 -2.71 4.09 22.59
N LYS A 462 -3.15 3.10 23.37
CA LYS A 462 -2.52 1.76 23.37
C LYS A 462 -2.76 0.99 22.07
N ALA A 463 -3.92 1.18 21.44
CA ALA A 463 -4.20 0.61 20.13
C ALA A 463 -3.23 1.16 19.07
N GLN A 464 -3.00 2.48 19.08
CA GLN A 464 -2.05 3.14 18.17
C GLN A 464 -0.59 2.74 18.45
N GLU A 465 -0.19 2.66 19.71
CA GLU A 465 1.14 2.17 20.11
C GLU A 465 1.36 0.74 19.60
N THR A 466 0.38 -0.15 19.81
CA THR A 466 0.46 -1.54 19.33
C THR A 466 0.49 -1.62 17.81
N ALA A 467 -0.28 -0.79 17.10
CA ALA A 467 -0.21 -0.73 15.63
C ALA A 467 1.19 -0.31 15.15
N ALA A 468 1.79 0.70 15.77
CA ALA A 468 3.14 1.18 15.44
C ALA A 468 4.24 0.13 15.70
N GLU A 469 4.04 -0.78 16.67
CA GLU A 469 4.95 -1.93 16.87
C GLU A 469 4.88 -2.96 15.73
N LEU A 470 3.76 -3.04 15.01
CA LEU A 470 3.57 -4.00 13.91
C LEU A 470 4.09 -3.46 12.58
N GLY A 471 4.05 -2.14 12.39
CA GLY A 471 4.51 -1.47 11.18
C GLY A 471 3.98 -0.04 11.09
N ASP A 472 4.11 0.54 9.90
CA ASP A 472 3.46 1.81 9.60
C ASP A 472 1.96 1.61 9.32
N THR A 473 1.29 2.68 8.91
CA THR A 473 -0.14 2.68 8.57
C THR A 473 -0.47 1.86 7.31
N ASP A 474 0.53 1.40 6.54
CA ASP A 474 0.34 0.45 5.46
C ASP A 474 0.25 -1.01 5.98
N VAL A 475 0.58 -1.26 7.25
CA VAL A 475 0.46 -2.59 7.88
C VAL A 475 -0.65 -2.61 8.92
N ALA A 476 -0.69 -1.62 9.82
CA ALA A 476 -1.64 -1.63 10.92
C ALA A 476 -2.13 -0.23 11.32
N VAL A 477 -3.38 -0.16 11.79
CA VAL A 477 -3.97 1.05 12.37
C VAL A 477 -4.63 0.75 13.72
N GLY A 478 -4.57 1.70 14.65
CA GLY A 478 -5.25 1.64 15.94
C GLY A 478 -6.55 2.43 15.93
N VAL A 479 -7.65 1.82 16.39
CA VAL A 479 -8.99 2.44 16.47
C VAL A 479 -9.62 2.25 17.84
N ALA A 480 -10.42 3.24 18.25
CA ALA A 480 -11.18 3.16 19.50
C ALA A 480 -12.44 2.32 19.29
N ALA A 481 -12.64 1.30 20.12
CA ALA A 481 -13.79 0.42 20.03
C ALA A 481 -14.28 0.00 21.42
N ASN A 482 -15.34 0.67 21.90
CA ASN A 482 -16.14 0.11 22.99
C ASN A 482 -17.12 -0.91 22.42
N VAL A 483 -16.81 -2.20 22.56
CA VAL A 483 -17.62 -3.29 22.00
C VAL A 483 -19.05 -3.34 22.57
N ALA A 484 -19.31 -2.76 23.74
CA ALA A 484 -20.64 -2.71 24.35
C ALA A 484 -21.56 -1.61 23.74
N ASP A 485 -21.00 -0.69 22.94
CA ASP A 485 -21.72 0.40 22.29
C ASP A 485 -21.79 0.18 20.77
N ALA A 486 -23.00 -0.02 20.26
CA ALA A 486 -23.25 -0.27 18.83
C ALA A 486 -22.75 0.87 17.92
N LYS A 487 -22.78 2.13 18.37
CA LYS A 487 -22.28 3.26 17.59
C LYS A 487 -20.76 3.27 17.54
N ALA A 488 -20.11 3.00 18.67
CA ALA A 488 -18.65 2.90 18.73
C ALA A 488 -18.14 1.73 17.88
N VAL A 489 -18.85 0.59 17.89
CA VAL A 489 -18.56 -0.54 17.01
C VAL A 489 -18.69 -0.16 15.54
N GLN A 490 -19.78 0.50 15.14
CA GLN A 490 -19.94 0.93 13.75
C GLN A 490 -18.83 1.90 13.32
N ALA A 491 -18.49 2.88 14.15
CA ALA A 491 -17.39 3.80 13.85
C ALA A 491 -16.04 3.08 13.67
N ALA A 492 -15.73 2.08 14.51
CA ALA A 492 -14.51 1.29 14.35
C ALA A 492 -14.48 0.44 13.07
N ILE A 493 -15.64 -0.05 12.62
CA ILE A 493 -15.78 -0.74 11.33
C ILE A 493 -15.60 0.24 10.17
N ASP A 494 -16.21 1.43 10.26
CA ASP A 494 -16.08 2.46 9.23
C ASP A 494 -14.62 2.92 9.09
N ASP A 495 -13.91 3.12 10.21
CA ASP A 495 -12.49 3.45 10.21
C ASP A 495 -11.63 2.34 9.58
N ALA A 496 -11.95 1.06 9.85
CA ALA A 496 -11.28 -0.08 9.21
C ALA A 496 -11.50 -0.09 7.69
N VAL A 497 -12.74 0.15 7.25
CA VAL A 497 -13.12 0.19 5.84
C VAL A 497 -12.48 1.39 5.13
N LEU A 498 -12.40 2.56 5.75
CA LEU A 498 -11.70 3.71 5.18
C LEU A 498 -10.18 3.48 5.12
N ALA A 499 -9.62 2.80 6.12
CA ALA A 499 -8.19 2.50 6.17
C ALA A 499 -7.78 1.47 5.11
N PHE A 500 -8.56 0.42 4.86
CA PHE A 500 -8.12 -0.70 4.01
C PHE A 500 -9.10 -1.11 2.91
N GLY A 501 -10.23 -0.43 2.76
CA GLY A 501 -11.25 -0.66 1.73
C GLY A 501 -12.30 -1.74 2.06
N GLY A 502 -12.18 -2.46 3.18
CA GLY A 502 -13.09 -3.56 3.52
C GLY A 502 -12.67 -4.33 4.78
N LEU A 503 -13.21 -5.54 4.95
CA LEU A 503 -12.88 -6.47 6.06
C LEU A 503 -12.91 -7.91 5.55
N ASP A 504 -11.96 -8.76 5.95
CA ASP A 504 -11.96 -10.19 5.58
C ASP A 504 -11.91 -11.13 6.77
N LEU A 505 -11.40 -10.65 7.91
CA LEU A 505 -11.23 -11.41 9.12
C LEU A 505 -11.64 -10.55 10.32
N VAL A 506 -12.50 -11.09 11.18
CA VAL A 506 -12.88 -10.47 12.45
C VAL A 506 -12.52 -11.42 13.57
N VAL A 507 -11.76 -10.96 14.55
CA VAL A 507 -11.42 -11.72 15.74
C VAL A 507 -12.08 -11.05 16.94
N ASN A 508 -13.20 -11.64 17.39
CA ASN A 508 -13.88 -11.30 18.62
C ASN A 508 -13.05 -11.81 19.81
N ASN A 509 -12.13 -10.97 20.29
CA ASN A 509 -11.23 -11.28 21.40
C ASN A 509 -11.50 -10.44 22.66
N ALA A 510 -12.09 -9.23 22.52
CA ALA A 510 -12.39 -8.37 23.67
C ALA A 510 -13.16 -9.13 24.77
N GLY A 511 -12.69 -8.99 26.01
CA GLY A 511 -13.29 -9.66 27.14
C GLY A 511 -12.61 -9.33 28.46
N LEU A 512 -13.31 -9.65 29.54
CA LEU A 512 -12.86 -9.49 30.91
C LEU A 512 -13.33 -10.69 31.74
N SER A 513 -12.76 -10.88 32.93
CA SER A 513 -13.18 -11.96 33.82
C SER A 513 -13.32 -11.44 35.24
N LEU A 514 -14.51 -11.61 35.82
CA LEU A 514 -14.76 -11.37 37.24
C LEU A 514 -15.12 -12.72 37.89
N SER A 515 -14.21 -13.23 38.71
CA SER A 515 -14.39 -14.53 39.38
C SER A 515 -15.03 -14.32 40.75
N LYS A 516 -16.33 -14.61 40.86
CA LYS A 516 -17.12 -14.53 42.10
C LYS A 516 -18.03 -15.74 42.24
N SER A 517 -18.31 -16.14 43.47
CA SER A 517 -19.29 -17.20 43.75
C SER A 517 -20.72 -16.72 43.40
N LEU A 518 -21.69 -17.65 43.38
CA LEU A 518 -23.09 -17.32 43.06
C LEU A 518 -23.65 -16.22 43.97
N LEU A 519 -23.39 -16.30 45.29
CA LEU A 519 -23.95 -15.35 46.26
C LEU A 519 -23.22 -13.99 46.27
N GLU A 520 -22.04 -13.91 45.66
CA GLU A 520 -21.22 -12.69 45.62
C GLU A 520 -21.27 -11.98 44.26
N THR A 521 -21.74 -12.66 43.22
CA THR A 521 -21.92 -12.08 41.90
C THR A 521 -23.12 -11.14 41.95
N THR A 522 -22.87 -9.84 41.80
CA THR A 522 -23.94 -8.83 41.72
C THR A 522 -24.54 -8.80 40.32
N GLU A 523 -25.74 -8.21 40.18
CA GLU A 523 -26.33 -7.94 38.87
C GLU A 523 -25.42 -7.08 38.00
N ALA A 524 -24.74 -6.08 38.57
CA ALA A 524 -23.77 -5.26 37.85
C ALA A 524 -22.56 -6.06 37.33
N ASP A 525 -22.05 -7.03 38.11
CA ASP A 525 -20.96 -7.93 37.65
C ASP A 525 -21.43 -8.84 36.51
N TRP A 526 -22.69 -9.27 36.56
CA TRP A 526 -23.34 -10.09 35.54
C TRP A 526 -23.51 -9.30 34.25
N ASP A 527 -24.12 -8.12 34.34
CA ASP A 527 -24.44 -7.25 33.21
C ASP A 527 -23.16 -6.79 32.51
N LEU A 528 -22.14 -6.35 33.26
CA LEU A 528 -20.86 -5.93 32.68
C LEU A 528 -20.22 -7.04 31.83
N GLN A 529 -20.21 -8.28 32.33
CA GLN A 529 -19.64 -9.40 31.58
C GLN A 529 -20.47 -9.75 30.33
N HIS A 530 -21.80 -9.70 30.42
CA HIS A 530 -22.69 -9.97 29.28
C HIS A 530 -22.65 -8.86 28.24
N ASP A 531 -22.63 -7.59 28.66
CA ASP A 531 -22.55 -6.44 27.78
C ASP A 531 -21.24 -6.44 26.97
N VAL A 532 -20.11 -6.73 27.62
CA VAL A 532 -18.79 -6.73 26.95
C VAL A 532 -18.58 -7.98 26.10
N MET A 533 -18.82 -9.18 26.63
CA MET A 533 -18.46 -10.41 25.92
C MET A 533 -19.59 -10.92 25.01
N ALA A 534 -20.77 -11.21 25.57
CA ALA A 534 -21.86 -11.81 24.81
C ALA A 534 -22.44 -10.82 23.78
N LYS A 535 -23.00 -9.71 24.27
CA LYS A 535 -23.54 -8.63 23.43
C LYS A 535 -22.47 -7.95 22.60
N GLY A 536 -21.29 -7.67 23.17
CA GLY A 536 -20.23 -6.99 22.43
C GLY A 536 -19.76 -7.75 21.20
N SER A 537 -19.51 -9.05 21.33
CA SER A 537 -19.17 -9.89 20.17
C SER A 537 -20.31 -10.02 19.16
N PHE A 538 -21.57 -10.03 19.61
CA PHE A 538 -22.73 -9.96 18.73
C PHE A 538 -22.77 -8.65 17.93
N LEU A 539 -22.56 -7.49 18.58
CA LEU A 539 -22.58 -6.18 17.93
C LEU A 539 -21.47 -6.06 16.87
N VAL A 540 -20.26 -6.50 17.20
CA VAL A 540 -19.12 -6.53 16.28
C VAL A 540 -19.41 -7.44 15.10
N SER A 541 -19.86 -8.68 15.32
CA SER A 541 -20.20 -9.61 14.24
C SER A 541 -21.33 -9.08 13.36
N LYS A 542 -22.36 -8.46 13.94
CA LYS A 542 -23.47 -7.87 13.18
C LYS A 542 -23.02 -6.71 12.28
N ALA A 543 -22.17 -5.82 12.78
CA ALA A 543 -21.66 -4.70 12.01
C ALA A 543 -20.72 -5.19 10.89
N ALA A 544 -19.81 -6.10 11.20
CA ALA A 544 -18.87 -6.64 10.22
C ALA A 544 -19.55 -7.52 9.17
N ALA A 545 -20.59 -8.28 9.52
CA ALA A 545 -21.34 -9.12 8.58
C ALA A 545 -21.92 -8.30 7.42
N LYS A 546 -22.37 -7.07 7.67
CA LYS A 546 -22.85 -6.17 6.60
C LYS A 546 -21.76 -5.91 5.55
N VAL A 547 -20.55 -5.58 6.00
CA VAL A 547 -19.39 -5.35 5.12
C VAL A 547 -19.03 -6.63 4.36
N LEU A 548 -18.95 -7.76 5.05
CA LEU A 548 -18.61 -9.07 4.48
C LEU A 548 -19.61 -9.52 3.40
N ILE A 549 -20.90 -9.29 3.63
CA ILE A 549 -21.98 -9.60 2.68
C ILE A 549 -21.92 -8.67 1.47
N GLU A 550 -21.75 -7.36 1.69
CA GLU A 550 -21.74 -6.36 0.62
C GLU A 550 -20.54 -6.55 -0.33
N GLN A 551 -19.34 -6.82 0.21
CA GLN A 551 -18.16 -7.03 -0.61
C GLN A 551 -18.19 -8.34 -1.42
N LYS A 552 -18.98 -9.35 -1.00
CA LYS A 552 -19.12 -10.65 -1.69
C LYS A 552 -17.78 -11.38 -1.93
N LEU A 553 -16.84 -11.22 -1.01
CA LEU A 553 -15.51 -11.88 -1.04
C LEU A 553 -15.41 -13.06 -0.07
N GLY A 554 -16.50 -13.38 0.65
CA GLY A 554 -16.48 -14.27 1.80
C GLY A 554 -15.76 -13.64 2.99
N GLY A 555 -15.32 -14.47 3.94
CA GLY A 555 -14.50 -14.03 5.06
C GLY A 555 -14.53 -14.96 6.25
N ASP A 556 -13.94 -14.53 7.36
CA ASP A 556 -13.81 -15.29 8.59
C ASP A 556 -14.20 -14.48 9.82
N ILE A 557 -15.01 -15.06 10.69
CA ILE A 557 -15.26 -14.54 12.04
C ILE A 557 -14.78 -15.56 13.06
N ILE A 558 -13.86 -15.15 13.91
CA ILE A 558 -13.26 -16.00 14.95
C ILE A 558 -13.67 -15.48 16.31
N TYR A 559 -14.19 -16.36 17.15
CA TYR A 559 -14.48 -16.07 18.55
C TYR A 559 -13.39 -16.65 19.45
N ILE A 560 -12.74 -15.81 20.25
CA ILE A 560 -11.91 -16.28 21.36
C ILE A 560 -12.85 -16.53 22.54
N SER A 561 -13.35 -17.76 22.63
CA SER A 561 -14.25 -18.21 23.70
C SER A 561 -13.41 -18.60 24.92
N SER A 562 -13.60 -19.79 25.47
CA SER A 562 -12.87 -20.33 26.62
C SER A 562 -13.22 -21.80 26.78
N LYS A 563 -12.34 -22.59 27.40
CA LYS A 563 -12.73 -23.91 27.92
C LYS A 563 -13.96 -23.84 28.84
N ASN A 564 -14.17 -22.72 29.55
CA ASN A 564 -15.31 -22.52 30.45
C ASN A 564 -16.67 -22.45 29.75
N SER A 565 -16.69 -22.40 28.41
CA SER A 565 -17.93 -22.58 27.63
C SER A 565 -18.53 -23.99 27.78
N VAL A 566 -17.71 -24.98 28.15
CA VAL A 566 -18.14 -26.38 28.33
C VAL A 566 -17.71 -26.96 29.68
N PHE A 567 -16.66 -26.42 30.28
CA PHE A 567 -16.17 -26.83 31.60
C PHE A 567 -16.79 -25.99 32.72
N ALA A 568 -17.29 -26.66 33.75
CA ALA A 568 -17.83 -26.02 34.96
C ALA A 568 -16.70 -25.59 35.93
N GLY A 569 -16.07 -24.46 35.64
CA GLY A 569 -15.10 -23.84 36.55
C GLY A 569 -15.77 -23.24 37.80
N PRO A 570 -15.24 -23.46 39.02
CA PRO A 570 -15.81 -22.88 40.24
C PRO A 570 -15.70 -21.35 40.24
N ASN A 571 -16.67 -20.67 40.87
CA ASN A 571 -16.73 -19.20 41.05
C ASN A 571 -16.69 -18.38 39.74
N ASN A 572 -17.29 -18.89 38.66
CA ASN A 572 -17.28 -18.23 37.34
C ASN A 572 -18.65 -18.25 36.65
N ILE A 573 -19.75 -18.17 37.40
CA ILE A 573 -21.09 -18.34 36.83
C ILE A 573 -21.39 -17.36 35.68
N ALA A 574 -21.13 -16.06 35.88
CA ALA A 574 -21.33 -15.04 34.85
C ALA A 574 -20.35 -15.21 33.67
N TYR A 575 -19.05 -15.40 33.94
CA TYR A 575 -18.04 -15.61 32.91
C TYR A 575 -18.34 -16.84 32.05
N SER A 576 -18.57 -18.01 32.66
CA SER A 576 -18.87 -19.25 31.96
C SER A 576 -20.17 -19.14 31.15
N ALA A 577 -21.20 -18.46 31.66
CA ALA A 577 -22.43 -18.20 30.92
C ALA A 577 -22.17 -17.40 29.64
N THR A 578 -21.42 -16.29 29.72
CA THR A 578 -21.07 -15.50 28.52
C THR A 578 -20.22 -16.26 27.52
N LYS A 579 -19.28 -17.10 27.97
CA LYS A 579 -18.44 -17.92 27.07
C LYS A 579 -19.23 -19.05 26.42
N ALA A 580 -20.22 -19.63 27.12
CA ALA A 580 -21.16 -20.58 26.54
C ALA A 580 -22.07 -19.91 25.50
N ASP A 581 -22.53 -18.69 25.75
CA ASP A 581 -23.27 -17.87 24.79
C ASP A 581 -22.46 -17.61 23.52
N GLN A 582 -21.23 -17.08 23.65
CA GLN A 582 -20.31 -16.88 22.53
C GLN A 582 -20.06 -18.17 21.73
N ALA A 583 -19.89 -19.30 22.43
CA ALA A 583 -19.70 -20.60 21.79
C ALA A 583 -20.94 -21.06 20.99
N HIS A 584 -22.14 -20.67 21.42
CA HIS A 584 -23.35 -20.94 20.67
C HIS A 584 -23.55 -19.97 19.50
N GLN A 585 -23.22 -18.68 19.67
CA GLN A 585 -23.22 -17.70 18.58
C GLN A 585 -22.39 -18.16 17.39
N VAL A 586 -21.21 -18.75 17.61
CA VAL A 586 -20.38 -19.32 16.52
C VAL A 586 -21.17 -20.28 15.63
N ARG A 587 -21.98 -21.17 16.22
CA ARG A 587 -22.75 -22.16 15.45
C ARG A 587 -23.90 -21.51 14.71
N LEU A 588 -24.61 -20.59 15.34
CA LEU A 588 -25.74 -19.88 14.74
C LEU A 588 -25.26 -19.02 13.55
N LEU A 589 -24.22 -18.22 13.75
CA LEU A 589 -23.66 -17.36 12.71
C LEU A 589 -22.98 -18.16 11.59
N ALA A 590 -22.39 -19.33 11.88
CA ALA A 590 -21.86 -20.22 10.85
C ALA A 590 -22.94 -20.71 9.88
N VAL A 591 -24.15 -20.97 10.39
CA VAL A 591 -25.30 -21.39 9.58
C VAL A 591 -25.85 -20.21 8.79
N GLU A 592 -26.02 -19.05 9.44
CA GLU A 592 -26.60 -17.85 8.83
C GLU A 592 -25.70 -17.24 7.75
N LEU A 593 -24.41 -17.09 8.01
CA LEU A 593 -23.49 -16.38 7.12
C LEU A 593 -22.82 -17.30 6.08
N GLY A 594 -23.01 -18.61 6.20
CA GLY A 594 -22.39 -19.61 5.32
C GLY A 594 -22.78 -19.46 3.85
N GLU A 595 -24.01 -19.03 3.56
CA GLU A 595 -24.47 -18.80 2.17
C GLU A 595 -23.71 -17.65 1.48
N HIS A 596 -23.13 -16.74 2.27
CA HIS A 596 -22.32 -15.62 1.80
C HIS A 596 -20.82 -15.96 1.74
N GLY A 597 -20.45 -17.23 1.96
CA GLY A 597 -19.05 -17.66 2.00
C GLY A 597 -18.28 -17.18 3.24
N VAL A 598 -18.97 -16.73 4.28
CA VAL A 598 -18.37 -16.33 5.55
C VAL A 598 -18.35 -17.51 6.51
N ARG A 599 -17.16 -17.84 7.01
CA ARG A 599 -16.97 -18.93 7.98
C ARG A 599 -16.94 -18.35 9.39
N VAL A 600 -17.52 -19.06 10.35
CA VAL A 600 -17.51 -18.64 11.75
C VAL A 600 -16.99 -19.78 12.60
N ASN A 601 -15.89 -19.57 13.33
CA ASN A 601 -15.27 -20.60 14.17
C ASN A 601 -14.91 -20.03 15.55
N GLY A 602 -14.73 -20.94 16.52
CA GLY A 602 -14.35 -20.62 17.88
C GLY A 602 -12.98 -21.21 18.25
N ILE A 603 -12.30 -20.56 19.17
CA ILE A 603 -11.12 -21.09 19.85
C ILE A 603 -11.42 -21.13 21.34
N ASN A 604 -11.05 -22.22 22.00
CA ASN A 604 -11.23 -22.44 23.44
C ASN A 604 -9.87 -22.48 24.14
N PRO A 605 -9.34 -21.34 24.61
CA PRO A 605 -8.13 -21.30 25.44
C PRO A 605 -8.34 -21.91 26.84
N ASP A 606 -7.26 -22.46 27.42
CA ASP A 606 -7.09 -22.55 28.88
C ASP A 606 -6.43 -21.29 29.46
N GLY A 607 -6.15 -21.24 30.77
CA GLY A 607 -5.60 -20.10 31.50
C GLY A 607 -4.30 -19.55 30.94
N VAL A 608 -4.42 -18.63 29.97
CA VAL A 608 -3.32 -17.86 29.40
C VAL A 608 -2.93 -16.78 30.39
N VAL A 609 -1.86 -17.02 31.15
CA VAL A 609 -1.39 -16.11 32.22
C VAL A 609 -0.50 -14.99 31.68
N ARG A 610 0.36 -15.31 30.73
CA ARG A 610 1.35 -14.38 30.19
C ARG A 610 0.70 -13.28 29.34
N GLY A 611 1.04 -12.02 29.63
CA GLY A 611 0.79 -10.87 28.76
C GLY A 611 -0.68 -10.41 28.64
N SER A 612 -1.62 -11.05 29.32
CA SER A 612 -3.03 -10.69 29.24
C SER A 612 -3.35 -9.46 30.12
N GLY A 613 -4.03 -8.47 29.54
CA GLY A 613 -4.50 -7.28 30.28
C GLY A 613 -5.47 -7.59 31.43
N ILE A 614 -6.06 -8.79 31.44
CA ILE A 614 -6.89 -9.31 32.54
C ILE A 614 -6.05 -9.51 33.82
N PHE A 615 -4.74 -9.72 33.71
CA PHE A 615 -3.85 -9.92 34.87
C PHE A 615 -3.47 -8.59 35.53
N ALA A 616 -3.32 -7.52 34.74
CA ALA A 616 -3.01 -6.19 35.24
C ALA A 616 -4.14 -5.57 36.09
N SER A 617 -5.37 -6.07 35.99
CA SER A 617 -6.54 -5.62 36.76
C SER A 617 -6.80 -6.43 38.05
N GLY A 618 -5.83 -7.25 38.49
CA GLY A 618 -5.89 -7.98 39.77
C GLY A 618 -6.50 -9.38 39.72
N TRP A 619 -6.86 -9.89 38.53
CA TRP A 619 -7.38 -11.26 38.37
C TRP A 619 -6.35 -12.34 38.70
N GLY A 620 -5.08 -12.14 38.29
CA GLY A 620 -3.99 -13.07 38.55
C GLY A 620 -3.80 -13.31 40.04
N ALA A 621 -3.64 -12.22 40.80
CA ALA A 621 -3.63 -12.22 42.26
C ALA A 621 -4.86 -12.88 42.90
N ASN A 622 -6.09 -12.59 42.42
CA ASN A 622 -7.31 -13.20 42.96
C ASN A 622 -7.36 -14.73 42.72
N ARG A 623 -6.91 -15.19 41.55
CA ARG A 623 -6.84 -16.63 41.22
C ARG A 623 -5.72 -17.33 41.96
N ALA A 624 -4.56 -16.72 42.05
CA ALA A 624 -3.43 -17.19 42.86
C ALA A 624 -3.90 -17.41 44.30
N ALA A 625 -4.62 -16.45 44.89
CA ALA A 625 -5.24 -16.58 46.21
C ALA A 625 -6.31 -17.70 46.28
N THR A 626 -7.21 -17.78 45.29
CA THR A 626 -8.25 -18.84 45.23
C THR A 626 -7.66 -20.25 45.18
N TYR A 627 -6.52 -20.41 44.51
CA TYR A 627 -5.84 -21.69 44.36
C TYR A 627 -4.72 -21.94 45.37
N GLY A 628 -4.35 -20.94 46.18
CA GLY A 628 -3.27 -21.01 47.16
C GLY A 628 -1.87 -21.12 46.55
N VAL A 629 -1.61 -20.44 45.44
CA VAL A 629 -0.30 -20.41 44.75
C VAL A 629 0.23 -18.97 44.62
N ALA A 630 1.53 -18.81 44.39
CA ALA A 630 2.11 -17.50 44.03
C ALA A 630 1.65 -17.08 42.62
N GLU A 631 1.55 -15.78 42.36
CA GLU A 631 1.05 -15.27 41.07
C GLU A 631 2.00 -15.60 39.92
N GLU A 632 3.31 -15.53 40.14
CA GLU A 632 4.34 -15.94 39.19
C GLU A 632 4.28 -17.43 38.83
N ASP A 633 3.80 -18.27 39.74
CA ASP A 633 3.68 -19.73 39.55
C ASP A 633 2.33 -20.13 38.94
N LEU A 634 1.40 -19.19 38.77
CA LEU A 634 0.03 -19.49 38.35
C LEU A 634 -0.02 -20.14 36.96
N GLY A 635 0.83 -19.71 36.03
CA GLY A 635 0.95 -20.31 34.69
C GLY A 635 1.40 -21.78 34.76
N GLN A 636 2.45 -22.06 35.54
CA GLN A 636 2.96 -23.42 35.75
C GLN A 636 1.94 -24.29 36.49
N PHE A 637 1.21 -23.72 37.44
CA PHE A 637 0.15 -24.41 38.16
C PHE A 637 -1.00 -24.84 37.23
N TYR A 638 -1.44 -23.97 36.32
CA TYR A 638 -2.41 -24.34 35.29
C TYR A 638 -1.85 -25.43 34.38
N ALA A 639 -0.61 -25.29 33.88
CA ALA A 639 0.05 -26.30 33.06
C ALA A 639 0.05 -27.68 33.75
N ASN A 640 0.35 -27.74 35.05
CA ASN A 640 0.40 -28.99 35.81
C ASN A 640 -0.94 -29.75 35.89
N ARG A 641 -2.07 -29.11 35.55
CA ARG A 641 -3.41 -29.71 35.54
C ARG A 641 -3.83 -30.27 34.18
N THR A 642 -3.09 -29.96 33.11
CA THR A 642 -3.41 -30.38 31.74
C THR A 642 -2.70 -31.69 31.39
N ILE A 643 -3.06 -32.35 30.28
CA ILE A 643 -2.42 -33.61 29.85
C ILE A 643 -0.98 -33.37 29.39
N LEU A 644 -0.73 -32.31 28.61
CA LEU A 644 0.58 -32.04 28.02
C LEU A 644 1.56 -31.37 28.98
N LYS A 645 1.09 -30.90 30.14
CA LYS A 645 1.92 -30.22 31.17
C LYS A 645 2.68 -29.00 30.63
N ARG A 646 2.11 -28.33 29.62
CA ARG A 646 2.67 -27.12 29.00
C ARG A 646 1.76 -25.92 29.27
N GLU A 647 2.39 -24.78 29.57
CA GLU A 647 1.70 -23.50 29.64
C GLU A 647 1.10 -23.16 28.27
N VAL A 648 -0.12 -22.64 28.26
CA VAL A 648 -0.74 -22.06 27.06
C VAL A 648 -0.43 -20.57 27.05
N ILE A 649 0.22 -20.10 26.00
CA ILE A 649 0.62 -18.69 25.83
C ILE A 649 -0.18 -18.02 24.71
N PRO A 650 -0.24 -16.67 24.66
CA PRO A 650 -0.98 -15.93 23.62
C PRO A 650 -0.66 -16.39 22.19
N GLU A 651 0.60 -16.69 21.92
CA GLU A 651 1.08 -17.14 20.60
C GLU A 651 0.45 -18.47 20.17
N ASN A 652 0.12 -19.38 21.11
CA ASN A 652 -0.57 -20.62 20.76
C ASN A 652 -1.99 -20.36 20.26
N ILE A 653 -2.65 -19.33 20.80
CA ILE A 653 -3.99 -18.93 20.34
C ILE A 653 -3.86 -18.27 18.96
N ALA A 654 -2.84 -17.43 18.77
CA ALA A 654 -2.54 -16.79 17.49
C ALA A 654 -2.26 -17.82 16.38
N ASP A 655 -1.52 -18.88 16.67
CA ASP A 655 -1.26 -19.97 15.73
C ASP A 655 -2.56 -20.69 15.33
N ALA A 656 -3.49 -20.91 16.27
CA ALA A 656 -4.78 -21.52 15.98
C ALA A 656 -5.67 -20.62 15.12
N VAL A 657 -5.68 -19.29 15.37
CA VAL A 657 -6.36 -18.32 14.50
C VAL A 657 -5.78 -18.41 13.09
N TYR A 658 -4.46 -18.28 12.97
CA TYR A 658 -3.74 -18.33 11.69
C TYR A 658 -4.06 -19.58 10.88
N VAL A 659 -4.04 -20.77 11.50
CA VAL A 659 -4.35 -22.02 10.79
C VAL A 659 -5.82 -22.09 10.37
N LEU A 660 -6.75 -21.66 11.23
CA LEU A 660 -8.19 -21.64 10.91
C LEU A 660 -8.52 -20.69 9.76
N THR A 661 -7.80 -19.57 9.65
CA THR A 661 -8.01 -18.53 8.64
C THR A 661 -7.08 -18.70 7.43
N GLY A 662 -6.21 -19.72 7.45
CA GLY A 662 -5.33 -20.06 6.34
C GLY A 662 -6.05 -20.76 5.17
N PRO A 663 -5.39 -20.84 4.01
CA PRO A 663 -5.94 -21.47 2.80
C PRO A 663 -6.22 -22.98 2.96
N GLU A 664 -5.67 -23.63 3.99
CA GLU A 664 -5.80 -25.07 4.21
C GLU A 664 -7.16 -25.48 4.81
N LEU A 665 -7.83 -24.60 5.56
CA LEU A 665 -9.06 -24.92 6.30
C LEU A 665 -10.33 -24.25 5.74
N THR A 666 -10.36 -23.98 4.43
CA THR A 666 -11.47 -23.27 3.74
C THR A 666 -12.84 -23.97 3.79
N ARG A 667 -12.91 -25.24 4.21
CA ARG A 667 -14.17 -26.00 4.37
C ARG A 667 -14.61 -26.19 5.82
N THR A 668 -14.01 -25.45 6.75
CA THR A 668 -14.30 -25.54 8.19
C THR A 668 -15.07 -24.31 8.68
N THR A 669 -16.29 -24.52 9.18
CA THR A 669 -17.15 -23.52 9.82
C THR A 669 -17.95 -24.17 10.96
N GLY A 670 -18.34 -23.40 11.97
CA GLY A 670 -19.01 -23.86 13.19
C GLY A 670 -18.13 -24.64 14.17
N LEU A 671 -16.83 -24.78 13.88
CA LEU A 671 -15.88 -25.56 14.69
C LEU A 671 -15.47 -24.80 15.95
N HIS A 672 -15.12 -25.52 17.01
CA HIS A 672 -14.34 -24.98 18.13
C HIS A 672 -13.05 -25.77 18.27
N ILE A 673 -11.91 -25.06 18.26
CA ILE A 673 -10.60 -25.68 18.48
C ILE A 673 -10.16 -25.46 19.94
N PRO A 674 -9.95 -26.54 20.73
CA PRO A 674 -9.34 -26.41 22.05
C PRO A 674 -7.85 -26.06 21.90
N VAL A 675 -7.41 -25.03 22.61
CA VAL A 675 -5.99 -24.67 22.77
C VAL A 675 -5.71 -24.59 24.26
N ASP A 676 -5.63 -25.76 24.88
CA ASP A 676 -5.78 -25.92 26.33
C ASP A 676 -4.76 -26.88 26.95
N SER A 677 -3.74 -27.32 26.18
CA SER A 677 -2.79 -28.36 26.60
C SER A 677 -3.44 -29.69 27.03
N GLY A 678 -4.68 -29.95 26.60
CA GLY A 678 -5.43 -31.17 26.86
C GLY A 678 -6.15 -31.16 28.21
N VAL A 679 -7.17 -30.32 28.39
CA VAL A 679 -8.05 -30.36 29.56
C VAL A 679 -9.14 -31.40 29.33
N ALA A 680 -8.96 -32.62 29.84
CA ALA A 680 -9.86 -33.74 29.59
C ALA A 680 -11.34 -33.45 29.92
N ALA A 681 -11.61 -32.66 30.97
CA ALA A 681 -12.95 -32.28 31.38
C ALA A 681 -13.63 -31.26 30.42
N ALA A 682 -12.87 -30.66 29.50
CA ALA A 682 -13.34 -29.69 28.51
C ALA A 682 -13.32 -30.25 27.07
N PHE A 683 -13.07 -31.55 26.90
CA PHE A 683 -13.10 -32.17 25.57
C PHE A 683 -14.48 -32.03 24.93
N LEU A 684 -14.50 -31.43 23.75
CA LEU A 684 -15.69 -31.31 22.91
C LEU A 684 -16.04 -32.69 22.36
N ARG A 685 -17.33 -33.04 22.42
CA ARG A 685 -17.87 -34.33 21.95
C ARG A 685 -18.98 -34.10 20.94
#